data_AF-A0A553NYC2-F1
#
_entry.id   AF-A0A553NYC2-F1
#
_cell.length_a   1.000
_cell.length_b   1.000
_cell.length_c   1.000
_cell.angle_alpha   90.00
_cell.angle_beta   90.00
_cell.angle_gamma   90.00
#
_symmetry.space_group_name_H-M   'P 1'
#
loop_
_entity.id
_entity.type
_entity.pdbx_description
1 polymer ?
#
loop_
_entity_poly.entity_id
_entity_poly.type
_entity_poly.pdbx_seq_one_letter_code
_entity_poly.pdbx_strand_id
1 'polypeptide(L)'
;MGESGPRPALGASWAQGSASATHLSGSIKSLEEKWQLVPAFLSVRGLVRQHIDSFNYFIATDLKNIVRANHKVISNADPAFYLKYLDVHVGPPVDIEYTRGQSRIIRQGLPIGRMPIMLRSDRCILNGRNHAELAKVNECPYDPGGYFITKGQEKVILIQEQLSKNRMIVEVDRTGQITCQVTSSTHGTKTRTNVTTKAGRYYLKHNSMEKDIPIAIVFKAMGVVSDQEIVQMVGTEDAIMTAFAASLEECNRAMVFTQLQALKYIAQKMKAKKFYSGPKKSPSDDARDTLAETVLAHVPVVGYNYKMKAIYMALMVRRVIESQNDELMVDDRDYYGNKRLELAGSLLSLLFEDLFKRLNWELKQIADRNIPRVKAAQFDIVKHIRSDLITIGLENAISSGNWTIKRFRMERQGVTQVLSRLSYISALGMMTRVNSQFEKTRKVSGPRSLQPSQWGMLCPSDTPEGESCGLVKNLALMTHITTESEEAPLVRLAFNVGVEDVHLLSGEELSNPRIFTVFLNGGILGVVKNTAKLIKVFRTARRMGFINGFVSIYPHLKTRCVYISADGGRLCRPYIIVDRTRPLVKQKHITRLMGGKLVFDDFLRKGLVEYLDVNEENDSNIALYEADIVANTTHLEIEPFTLLGVCAGLIPYPHHNQSPRNTYQCAMGKQAMGTIALNQRNRIDTLLYNLVYPMKPMVKSRTIELINFEELPAGQNAIVAVMSYSGYDIEDAIILNRASLDRGYGRCLVYRNQKATLKRYANQTYDRVMGPLVDSETQKPIWKHDVLDADGICSPGMKVENKQILVNKSMPAITRGDAMNPMENQPRQTEYRDTPNMYKGPIPSFIERVMISSNADDAFLIKILLRQTRRPELGDKFSSRHGQKGVTGLIVQQEDMPFNEQGICPDMIMNPHGFPSRMTVGKLMELLGGKAGLLEGKFHYGTAFGGSKVSDICEELVRNGFNYQGKDILTSGITGEPLQAYIYHGPVYYQKLKHMVLDKMHGRARGPRAVLTRQPTEGRSREGGLRLGEMERDCLIAYGASMLLVERLMISSDAFDVDVCNGCGLLGYSGWCTNCKSSKSVSSIRIPYACKLLFQELQAMNIVPRLKLEKYCDG
;
A
#
# COMPACT_ATOMS: atom_id res chain seq x y z
N MET A 1 18.03 -50.21 25.45
CA MET A 1 19.45 -50.61 25.60
C MET A 1 20.16 -50.16 24.34
N GLY A 2 21.13 -49.26 24.29
CA GLY A 2 21.89 -48.49 25.27
C GLY A 2 22.78 -47.53 24.46
N GLU A 3 22.89 -46.29 24.96
CA GLU A 3 24.03 -45.36 24.84
C GLU A 3 24.70 -45.10 23.47
N SER A 4 24.49 -43.89 22.94
CA SER A 4 25.43 -43.22 22.04
C SER A 4 25.88 -41.90 22.68
N GLY A 5 27.16 -41.85 23.06
CA GLY A 5 27.78 -40.68 23.70
C GLY A 5 27.93 -39.47 22.78
N PRO A 6 28.06 -38.25 23.33
CA PRO A 6 28.27 -37.05 22.53
C PRO A 6 29.76 -36.91 22.13
N ARG A 7 30.00 -36.65 20.84
CA ARG A 7 31.31 -36.26 20.30
C ARG A 7 31.69 -34.84 20.77
N PRO A 8 32.98 -34.54 21.00
CA PRO A 8 33.42 -33.28 21.58
C PRO A 8 33.43 -32.15 20.54
N ALA A 9 32.90 -30.99 20.94
CA ALA A 9 33.07 -29.75 20.21
C ALA A 9 34.50 -29.20 20.42
N LEU A 10 35.24 -29.04 19.32
CA LEU A 10 36.54 -28.37 19.30
C LEU A 10 36.35 -26.87 19.55
N GLY A 11 36.54 -26.46 20.81
CA GLY A 11 36.66 -25.05 21.20
C GLY A 11 38.07 -24.54 20.93
N ALA A 12 38.21 -23.61 20.00
CA ALA A 12 39.43 -22.83 19.82
C ALA A 12 39.59 -21.86 21.02
N SER A 13 40.70 -21.98 21.73
CA SER A 13 41.06 -21.16 22.88
C SER A 13 41.35 -19.72 22.47
N TRP A 14 40.54 -18.79 22.97
CA TRP A 14 40.92 -17.39 23.05
C TRP A 14 41.34 -17.10 24.48
N ALA A 15 42.64 -16.84 24.68
CA ALA A 15 43.20 -16.38 25.93
C ALA A 15 42.57 -15.02 26.29
N GLN A 16 41.67 -15.02 27.28
CA GLN A 16 41.23 -13.81 27.98
C GLN A 16 41.96 -13.74 29.31
N GLY A 17 42.72 -12.66 29.50
CA GLY A 17 43.22 -12.26 30.80
C GLY A 17 42.06 -12.08 31.77
N SER A 18 42.18 -12.73 32.92
CA SER A 18 41.23 -12.73 34.02
C SER A 18 41.16 -11.35 34.68
N ALA A 19 40.14 -10.56 34.32
CA ALA A 19 39.60 -9.55 35.21
C ALA A 19 38.45 -10.19 36.00
N SER A 20 38.65 -10.35 37.30
CA SER A 20 37.70 -10.95 38.24
C SER A 20 36.30 -10.34 38.12
N ALA A 21 35.33 -11.13 37.65
CA ALA A 21 33.91 -10.80 37.71
C ALA A 21 33.42 -11.00 39.15
N THR A 22 33.60 -9.98 39.98
CA THR A 22 32.97 -9.90 41.30
C THR A 22 31.48 -9.61 41.14
N HIS A 23 30.66 -10.39 41.85
CA HIS A 23 29.20 -10.35 41.91
C HIS A 23 28.64 -8.91 42.05
N LEU A 24 27.92 -8.44 41.03
CA LEU A 24 26.95 -7.35 41.13
C LEU A 24 25.54 -7.96 41.21
N SER A 25 25.19 -8.52 42.37
CA SER A 25 23.92 -9.21 42.65
C SER A 25 22.78 -8.26 43.07
N GLY A 26 22.74 -7.04 42.53
CA GLY A 26 21.60 -6.12 42.72
C GLY A 26 20.68 -6.13 41.50
N SER A 27 19.37 -6.30 41.70
CA SER A 27 18.40 -6.15 40.60
C SER A 27 18.52 -4.76 39.99
N ILE A 28 18.68 -4.67 38.65
CA ILE A 28 18.75 -3.39 37.94
C ILE A 28 17.44 -2.62 38.19
N LYS A 29 17.54 -1.39 38.71
CA LYS A 29 16.36 -0.54 38.95
C LYS A 29 15.67 -0.21 37.61
N SER A 30 14.36 -0.41 37.55
CA SER A 30 13.55 -0.06 36.38
C SER A 30 13.51 1.46 36.18
N LEU A 31 13.43 1.89 34.91
CA LEU A 31 13.20 3.29 34.55
C LEU A 31 11.71 3.57 34.59
N GLU A 32 11.28 4.38 35.55
CA GLU A 32 9.89 4.81 35.65
C GLU A 32 9.54 5.74 34.47
N GLU A 33 8.37 5.54 33.88
CA GLU A 33 7.83 6.36 32.78
C GLU A 33 8.68 6.42 31.50
N LYS A 34 9.51 5.40 31.25
CA LYS A 34 10.26 5.24 29.98
C LYS A 34 9.39 5.41 28.74
N TRP A 35 8.13 4.95 28.79
CA TRP A 35 7.15 5.05 27.70
C TRP A 35 6.91 6.49 27.20
N GLN A 36 7.24 7.54 27.97
CA GLN A 36 7.14 8.94 27.55
C GLN A 36 8.07 9.30 26.37
N LEU A 37 9.05 8.45 26.06
CA LEU A 37 9.83 8.56 24.83
C LEU A 37 8.99 8.32 23.56
N VAL A 38 7.90 7.55 23.65
CA VAL A 38 7.00 7.27 22.52
C VAL A 38 6.25 8.52 22.07
N PRO A 39 5.50 9.26 22.92
CA PRO A 39 4.87 10.52 22.50
C PRO A 39 5.91 11.56 22.08
N ALA A 40 7.08 11.60 22.71
CA ALA A 40 8.16 12.48 22.28
C ALA A 40 8.63 12.16 20.85
N PHE A 41 8.82 10.89 20.52
CA PHE A 41 9.11 10.45 19.15
C PHE A 41 7.98 10.84 18.18
N LEU A 42 6.73 10.57 18.52
CA LEU A 42 5.58 10.88 17.65
C LEU A 42 5.35 12.38 17.47
N SER A 43 5.72 13.22 18.44
CA SER A 43 5.64 14.68 18.30
C SER A 43 6.58 15.22 17.22
N VAL A 44 7.78 14.62 17.09
CA VAL A 44 8.79 15.01 16.11
C VAL A 44 8.57 14.28 14.80
N ARG A 45 8.36 12.96 14.83
CA ARG A 45 8.34 12.12 13.63
C ARG A 45 6.94 11.79 13.13
N GLY A 46 5.87 12.06 13.88
CA GLY A 46 4.49 11.77 13.46
C GLY A 46 4.23 10.30 13.12
N LEU A 47 2.99 9.98 12.73
CA LEU A 47 2.60 8.64 12.25
C LEU A 47 2.54 8.52 10.72
N VAL A 48 2.46 9.67 10.05
CA VAL A 48 2.25 9.79 8.59
C VAL A 48 3.40 10.55 7.92
N ARG A 49 4.38 10.98 8.72
CA ARG A 49 5.45 11.86 8.26
C ARG A 49 6.38 11.20 7.26
N GLN A 50 6.42 9.87 7.18
CA GLN A 50 7.09 9.13 6.10
C GLN A 50 6.62 9.58 4.71
N HIS A 51 5.34 9.91 4.52
CA HIS A 51 4.84 10.45 3.24
C HIS A 51 5.27 11.91 3.06
N ILE A 52 5.14 12.70 4.12
CA ILE A 52 5.40 14.15 4.13
C ILE A 52 6.90 14.44 3.95
N ASP A 53 7.76 13.85 4.77
CA ASP A 53 9.22 14.00 4.71
C ASP A 53 9.77 13.52 3.36
N SER A 54 9.24 12.42 2.81
CA SER A 54 9.62 11.96 1.47
C SER A 54 9.23 12.95 0.38
N PHE A 55 8.03 13.53 0.46
CA PHE A 55 7.58 14.54 -0.51
C PHE A 55 8.35 15.86 -0.35
N ASN A 56 8.62 16.28 0.89
CA ASN A 56 9.42 17.46 1.21
C ASN A 56 10.86 17.32 0.69
N TYR A 57 11.47 16.15 0.87
CA TYR A 57 12.78 15.84 0.30
C TYR A 57 12.76 15.89 -1.23
N PHE A 58 11.70 15.34 -1.86
CA PHE A 58 11.54 15.39 -3.31
C PHE A 58 11.49 16.84 -3.84
N ILE A 59 10.66 17.70 -3.25
CA ILE A 59 10.50 19.09 -3.72
C ILE A 59 11.73 19.97 -3.43
N ALA A 60 12.47 19.69 -2.34
CA ALA A 60 13.61 20.51 -1.93
C ALA A 60 14.92 20.09 -2.62
N THR A 61 15.15 18.78 -2.75
CA THR A 61 16.45 18.22 -3.16
C THR A 61 16.36 17.51 -4.51
N ASP A 62 15.51 16.48 -4.64
CA ASP A 62 15.50 15.64 -5.84
C ASP A 62 15.12 16.41 -7.10
N LEU A 63 14.17 17.34 -6.99
CA LEU A 63 13.72 18.14 -8.13
C LEU A 63 14.88 18.97 -8.70
N LYS A 64 15.72 19.55 -7.83
CA LYS A 64 16.94 20.26 -8.24
C LYS A 64 17.97 19.31 -8.85
N ASN A 65 18.15 18.13 -8.29
CA ASN A 65 19.07 17.11 -8.82
C ASN A 65 18.65 16.66 -10.24
N ILE A 66 17.34 16.44 -10.46
CA ILE A 66 16.79 16.07 -11.76
C ILE A 66 17.03 17.15 -12.82
N VAL A 67 16.79 18.42 -12.46
CA VAL A 67 17.00 19.54 -13.39
C VAL A 67 18.49 19.75 -13.65
N ARG A 68 19.36 19.68 -12.64
CA ARG A 68 20.82 19.75 -12.81
C ARG A 68 21.35 18.67 -13.75
N ALA A 69 20.86 17.43 -13.62
CA ALA A 69 21.24 16.33 -14.49
C ALA A 69 20.82 16.53 -15.96
N ASN A 70 19.78 17.33 -16.22
CA ASN A 70 19.20 17.56 -17.55
C ASN A 70 19.14 19.06 -17.89
N HIS A 71 20.09 19.84 -17.38
CA HIS A 71 19.99 21.29 -17.35
C HIS A 71 20.16 21.96 -18.72
N LYS A 72 20.73 21.28 -19.73
CA LYS A 72 21.05 21.87 -21.03
C LYS A 72 20.37 21.10 -22.17
N VAL A 73 19.66 21.83 -23.04
CA VAL A 73 19.09 21.33 -24.29
C VAL A 73 19.83 22.02 -25.44
N ILE A 74 20.35 21.24 -26.38
CA ILE A 74 21.16 21.71 -27.53
C ILE A 74 20.47 21.25 -28.82
N SER A 75 20.38 22.15 -29.80
CA SER A 75 19.89 21.81 -31.14
C SER A 75 20.97 21.08 -31.94
N ASN A 76 20.57 20.07 -32.71
CA ASN A 76 21.46 19.39 -33.65
C ASN A 76 21.67 20.22 -34.93
N ALA A 77 20.71 21.09 -35.28
CA ALA A 77 20.76 21.91 -36.49
C ALA A 77 21.66 23.14 -36.32
N ASP A 78 21.63 23.77 -35.15
CA ASP A 78 22.50 24.88 -34.78
C ASP A 78 23.12 24.62 -33.40
N PRO A 79 24.42 24.24 -33.34
CA PRO A 79 25.13 24.01 -32.08
C PRO A 79 25.26 25.26 -31.19
N ALA A 80 25.11 26.46 -31.75
CA ALA A 80 25.16 27.70 -30.98
C ALA A 80 23.87 27.93 -30.18
N PHE A 81 22.75 27.36 -30.62
CA PHE A 81 21.48 27.46 -29.90
C PHE A 81 21.44 26.50 -28.69
N TYR A 82 21.24 27.06 -27.50
CA TYR A 82 20.98 26.28 -26.29
C TYR A 82 19.89 26.89 -25.41
N LEU A 83 19.20 26.00 -24.68
CA LEU A 83 18.35 26.32 -23.54
C LEU A 83 19.00 25.72 -22.29
N LYS A 84 19.16 26.52 -21.25
CA LYS A 84 19.75 26.13 -19.97
C LYS A 84 18.79 26.47 -18.83
N TYR A 85 18.49 25.48 -17.99
CA TYR A 85 17.78 25.67 -16.73
C TYR A 85 18.78 26.03 -15.64
N LEU A 86 18.56 27.14 -14.93
CA LEU A 86 19.47 27.63 -13.89
C LEU A 86 19.09 27.05 -12.52
N ASP A 87 17.83 27.24 -12.10
CA ASP A 87 17.29 26.67 -10.86
C ASP A 87 15.78 26.42 -11.01
N VAL A 88 15.25 25.59 -10.11
CA VAL A 88 13.86 25.14 -10.12
C VAL A 88 13.28 25.14 -8.71
N HIS A 89 12.05 25.65 -8.58
CA HIS A 89 11.36 25.76 -7.32
C HIS A 89 9.89 25.38 -7.47
N VAL A 90 9.29 24.92 -6.36
CA VAL A 90 7.85 24.70 -6.23
C VAL A 90 7.27 25.86 -5.41
N GLY A 91 6.57 26.78 -6.09
CA GLY A 91 6.15 28.07 -5.53
C GLY A 91 6.57 29.20 -6.47
N PRO A 92 7.68 29.92 -6.20
CA PRO A 92 8.27 30.81 -7.20
C PRO A 92 8.68 30.00 -8.45
N PRO A 93 8.57 30.55 -9.68
CA PRO A 93 8.70 29.77 -10.90
C PRO A 93 10.19 29.55 -11.32
N VAL A 94 10.43 28.90 -12.47
CA VAL A 94 11.75 28.42 -12.92
C VAL A 94 12.58 29.53 -13.58
N ASP A 95 13.88 29.55 -13.32
CA ASP A 95 14.80 30.49 -13.97
C ASP A 95 15.51 29.82 -15.15
N ILE A 96 15.39 30.42 -16.34
CA ILE A 96 15.96 29.88 -17.58
C ILE A 96 16.88 30.90 -18.27
N GLU A 97 17.90 30.37 -18.93
CA GLU A 97 18.81 31.09 -19.81
C GLU A 97 18.72 30.45 -21.21
N TYR A 98 18.51 31.24 -22.26
CA TYR A 98 18.51 30.73 -23.63
C TYR A 98 19.04 31.74 -24.63
N THR A 99 19.46 31.24 -25.78
CA THR A 99 19.98 32.06 -26.88
C THR A 99 18.87 32.43 -27.87
N ARG A 100 18.78 33.71 -28.23
CA ARG A 100 17.93 34.21 -29.32
C ARG A 100 18.83 34.88 -30.36
N GLY A 101 19.09 34.21 -31.47
CA GLY A 101 20.17 34.59 -32.39
C GLY A 101 21.52 34.51 -31.67
N GLN A 102 22.31 35.60 -31.68
CA GLN A 102 23.59 35.69 -30.97
C GLN A 102 23.49 36.25 -29.54
N SER A 103 22.30 36.68 -29.09
CA SER A 103 22.10 37.29 -27.76
C SER A 103 21.72 36.27 -26.69
N ARG A 104 22.33 36.39 -25.50
CA ARG A 104 21.96 35.62 -24.29
C ARG A 104 20.82 36.31 -23.55
N ILE A 105 19.72 35.59 -23.31
CA ILE A 105 18.54 36.10 -22.61
C ILE A 105 18.31 35.26 -21.35
N ILE A 106 18.11 35.93 -20.21
CA ILE A 106 17.73 35.31 -18.94
C ILE A 106 16.28 35.70 -18.65
N ARG A 107 15.43 34.71 -18.36
CA ARG A 107 14.04 34.89 -17.92
C ARG A 107 13.89 34.28 -16.55
N GLN A 108 13.50 35.12 -15.59
CA GLN A 108 13.15 34.66 -14.24
C GLN A 108 11.67 34.36 -14.15
N GLY A 109 11.33 33.34 -13.37
CA GLY A 109 9.94 33.03 -13.05
C GLY A 109 9.10 32.51 -14.23
N LEU A 110 9.63 31.59 -15.05
CA LEU A 110 8.85 30.90 -16.06
C LEU A 110 8.08 29.69 -15.48
N PRO A 111 6.74 29.60 -15.68
CA PRO A 111 5.98 28.41 -15.30
C PRO A 111 6.14 27.29 -16.34
N ILE A 112 6.70 26.15 -15.92
CA ILE A 112 6.84 24.96 -16.78
C ILE A 112 5.74 23.90 -16.55
N GLY A 113 4.89 24.08 -15.53
CA GLY A 113 3.80 23.17 -15.16
C GLY A 113 3.31 23.39 -13.74
N ARG A 114 2.27 22.65 -13.32
CA ARG A 114 1.72 22.68 -11.96
C ARG A 114 2.01 21.36 -11.24
N MET A 115 2.50 21.46 -10.01
CA MET A 115 2.76 20.31 -9.14
C MET A 115 1.59 20.13 -8.15
N PRO A 116 0.95 18.96 -8.09
CA PRO A 116 0.02 18.63 -7.02
C PRO A 116 0.74 18.60 -5.67
N ILE A 117 0.32 19.45 -4.74
CA ILE A 117 0.93 19.54 -3.40
C ILE A 117 0.25 18.56 -2.44
N MET A 118 1.04 17.81 -1.68
CA MET A 118 0.57 16.93 -0.63
C MET A 118 0.08 17.74 0.58
N LEU A 119 -1.06 17.37 1.17
CA LEU A 119 -1.58 18.06 2.35
C LEU A 119 -0.64 17.92 3.55
N ARG A 120 -0.46 19.02 4.30
CA ARG A 120 0.50 19.18 5.42
C ARG A 120 1.99 19.09 5.07
N SER A 121 2.35 19.11 3.77
CA SER A 121 3.74 19.33 3.35
C SER A 121 4.21 20.76 3.62
N ASP A 122 5.52 21.01 3.47
CA ASP A 122 6.12 22.32 3.78
C ASP A 122 5.54 23.48 2.97
N ARG A 123 5.08 23.18 1.74
CA ARG A 123 4.44 24.15 0.83
C ARG A 123 2.92 24.20 0.97
N CYS A 124 2.33 23.37 1.83
CA CYS A 124 0.90 23.37 2.08
C CYS A 124 0.51 24.48 3.04
N ILE A 125 -0.63 25.13 2.79
CA ILE A 125 -1.16 26.20 3.65
C ILE A 125 -1.44 25.72 5.09
N LEU A 126 -1.67 24.43 5.30
CA LEU A 126 -2.04 23.83 6.58
C LEU A 126 -0.85 23.66 7.54
N ASN A 127 0.39 23.72 7.04
CA ASN A 127 1.56 23.47 7.85
C ASN A 127 1.79 24.58 8.89
N GLY A 128 2.12 24.20 10.13
CA GLY A 128 2.40 25.13 11.23
C GLY A 128 1.20 25.93 11.77
N ARG A 129 -0.02 25.68 11.29
CA ARG A 129 -1.23 26.40 11.75
C ARG A 129 -1.74 25.87 13.08
N ASN A 130 -2.27 26.78 13.91
CA ASN A 130 -2.97 26.41 15.14
C ASN A 130 -4.40 25.92 14.86
N HIS A 131 -5.07 25.39 15.89
CA HIS A 131 -6.43 24.83 15.75
C HIS A 131 -7.46 25.87 15.29
N ALA A 132 -7.35 27.13 15.75
CA ALA A 132 -8.26 28.21 15.39
C ALA A 132 -8.10 28.66 13.93
N GLU A 133 -6.86 28.70 13.42
CA GLU A 133 -6.55 29.00 12.02
C GLU A 133 -7.01 27.87 11.08
N LEU A 134 -6.92 26.61 11.51
CA LEU A 134 -7.46 25.47 10.77
C LEU A 134 -8.98 25.54 10.67
N ALA A 135 -9.66 25.96 11.75
CA ALA A 135 -11.11 26.17 11.72
C ALA A 135 -11.53 27.22 10.68
N LYS A 136 -10.76 28.33 10.53
CA LYS A 136 -11.02 29.34 9.49
C LYS A 136 -10.92 28.78 8.06
N VAL A 137 -10.06 27.78 7.85
CA VAL A 137 -9.89 27.09 6.56
C VAL A 137 -10.83 25.88 6.43
N ASN A 138 -11.70 25.62 7.43
CA ASN A 138 -12.61 24.49 7.51
C ASN A 138 -11.93 23.11 7.54
N GLU A 139 -10.73 23.01 8.10
CA GLU A 139 -9.95 21.78 8.15
C GLU A 139 -9.86 21.19 9.56
N CYS A 140 -9.76 19.85 9.65
CA CYS A 140 -9.66 19.16 10.93
C CYS A 140 -8.19 19.12 11.44
N PRO A 141 -7.92 19.50 12.71
CA PRO A 141 -6.58 19.41 13.29
C PRO A 141 -6.09 17.97 13.48
N TYR A 142 -7.00 17.02 13.65
CA TYR A 142 -6.67 15.60 13.80
C TYR A 142 -6.49 14.87 12.46
N ASP A 143 -6.82 15.48 11.33
CA ASP A 143 -6.64 14.81 10.04
C ASP A 143 -5.16 14.47 9.79
N PRO A 144 -4.80 13.24 9.39
CA PRO A 144 -3.40 12.86 9.23
C PRO A 144 -2.61 13.68 8.19
N GLY A 145 -3.26 14.24 7.16
CA GLY A 145 -2.57 14.75 5.97
C GLY A 145 -1.83 13.65 5.20
N GLY A 146 -0.85 14.03 4.37
CA GLY A 146 0.00 13.07 3.64
C GLY A 146 -0.61 12.49 2.35
N TYR A 147 -1.74 13.02 1.89
CA TYR A 147 -2.43 12.60 0.67
C TYR A 147 -2.61 13.76 -0.31
N PHE A 148 -3.04 13.45 -1.54
CA PHE A 148 -3.28 14.42 -2.61
C PHE A 148 -4.77 14.62 -2.86
N ILE A 149 -5.15 15.80 -3.33
CA ILE A 149 -6.51 16.07 -3.84
C ILE A 149 -6.40 16.24 -5.36
N THR A 150 -6.99 15.33 -6.13
CA THR A 150 -7.04 15.41 -7.59
C THR A 150 -8.48 15.29 -8.07
N LYS A 151 -8.94 16.26 -8.88
CA LYS A 151 -10.33 16.32 -9.40
C LYS A 151 -11.40 16.16 -8.30
N GLY A 152 -11.14 16.71 -7.12
CA GLY A 152 -12.03 16.64 -5.95
C GLY A 152 -12.07 15.29 -5.23
N GLN A 153 -11.16 14.35 -5.55
CA GLN A 153 -10.99 13.09 -4.84
C GLN A 153 -9.68 13.07 -4.05
N GLU A 154 -9.74 12.54 -2.83
CA GLU A 154 -8.56 12.29 -2.01
C GLU A 154 -7.88 11.00 -2.46
N LYS A 155 -6.60 11.09 -2.85
CA LYS A 155 -5.79 10.00 -3.36
C LYS A 155 -4.53 9.85 -2.51
N VAL A 156 -4.31 8.65 -2.01
CA VAL A 156 -3.09 8.26 -1.30
C VAL A 156 -2.21 7.48 -2.25
N ILE A 157 -0.91 7.78 -2.28
CA ILE A 157 0.09 6.91 -2.90
C ILE A 157 0.48 5.85 -1.87
N LEU A 158 0.23 4.58 -2.17
CA LEU A 158 0.58 3.49 -1.25
C LEU A 158 2.09 3.24 -1.27
N ILE A 159 2.65 2.93 -0.10
CA ILE A 159 4.07 2.56 0.03
C ILE A 159 4.29 1.23 -0.69
N GLN A 160 5.28 1.17 -1.58
CA GLN A 160 5.56 -0.04 -2.37
C GLN A 160 6.80 -0.75 -1.83
N GLU A 161 6.64 -2.03 -1.47
CA GLU A 161 7.75 -2.90 -1.08
C GLU A 161 8.46 -3.43 -2.33
N GLN A 162 9.79 -3.28 -2.37
CA GLN A 162 10.67 -3.81 -3.40
C GLN A 162 11.85 -4.55 -2.78
N LEU A 163 12.49 -5.39 -3.58
CA LEU A 163 13.80 -5.91 -3.24
C LEU A 163 14.85 -4.80 -3.32
N SER A 164 15.86 -4.90 -2.46
CA SER A 164 17.03 -4.05 -2.47
C SER A 164 17.68 -4.09 -3.84
N LYS A 165 18.00 -2.90 -4.36
CA LYS A 165 18.80 -2.74 -5.56
C LYS A 165 20.28 -2.92 -5.18
N ASN A 166 21.12 -3.19 -6.18
CA ASN A 166 22.58 -3.25 -6.05
C ASN A 166 23.09 -4.25 -4.99
N ARG A 167 22.35 -5.32 -4.69
CA ARG A 167 22.76 -6.36 -3.74
C ARG A 167 22.84 -7.72 -4.42
N MET A 168 23.82 -8.53 -4.03
CA MET A 168 23.93 -9.94 -4.41
C MET A 168 22.90 -10.76 -3.65
N ILE A 169 22.01 -11.44 -4.38
CA ILE A 169 21.01 -12.36 -3.84
C ILE A 169 21.27 -13.72 -4.46
N VAL A 170 21.57 -14.71 -3.62
CA VAL A 170 21.70 -16.11 -4.06
C VAL A 170 20.37 -16.83 -3.84
N GLU A 171 19.82 -17.41 -4.91
CA GLU A 171 18.57 -18.16 -4.87
C GLU A 171 18.70 -19.51 -5.60
N VAL A 172 17.83 -20.44 -5.25
CA VAL A 172 17.66 -21.71 -5.97
C VAL A 172 16.62 -21.51 -7.06
N ASP A 173 17.02 -21.71 -8.32
CA ASP A 173 16.15 -21.64 -9.49
C ASP A 173 15.17 -22.82 -9.49
N ARG A 174 14.10 -22.73 -10.30
CA ARG A 174 13.07 -23.81 -10.39
C ARG A 174 13.63 -25.18 -10.78
N THR A 175 14.78 -25.20 -11.46
CA THR A 175 15.49 -26.41 -11.88
C THR A 175 16.35 -27.01 -10.78
N GLY A 176 16.37 -26.42 -9.57
CA GLY A 176 17.25 -26.81 -8.47
C GLY A 176 18.67 -26.25 -8.58
N GLN A 177 18.97 -25.45 -9.60
CA GLN A 177 20.30 -24.85 -9.79
C GLN A 177 20.43 -23.57 -8.98
N ILE A 178 21.60 -23.35 -8.40
CA ILE A 178 21.89 -22.13 -7.65
C ILE A 178 22.25 -21.00 -8.61
N THR A 179 21.66 -19.83 -8.38
CA THR A 179 21.87 -18.62 -9.17
C THR A 179 22.12 -17.44 -8.26
N CYS A 180 23.17 -16.68 -8.53
CA CYS A 180 23.38 -15.37 -7.92
C CYS A 180 22.88 -14.27 -8.86
N GLN A 181 21.96 -13.45 -8.39
CA GLN A 181 21.40 -12.33 -9.15
C GLN A 181 21.69 -10.99 -8.49
N VAL A 182 21.94 -9.99 -9.32
CA VAL A 182 22.08 -8.59 -8.91
C VAL A 182 21.24 -7.71 -9.81
N THR A 183 20.30 -6.98 -9.21
CA THR A 183 19.54 -5.95 -9.93
C THR A 183 20.26 -4.61 -9.77
N SER A 184 21.00 -4.22 -10.80
CA SER A 184 21.72 -2.95 -10.87
C SER A 184 20.76 -1.84 -11.25
N SER A 185 20.71 -0.77 -10.45
CA SER A 185 19.89 0.41 -10.72
C SER A 185 20.72 1.66 -10.52
N THR A 186 20.89 2.43 -11.59
CA THR A 186 21.43 3.78 -11.58
C THR A 186 20.35 4.76 -12.08
N HIS A 187 20.62 6.06 -12.09
CA HIS A 187 19.72 7.05 -12.69
C HIS A 187 19.46 6.79 -14.19
N GLY A 188 20.44 6.24 -14.91
CA GLY A 188 20.37 6.02 -16.35
C GLY A 188 19.86 4.64 -16.77
N THR A 189 20.28 3.59 -16.06
CA THR A 189 20.06 2.20 -16.48
C THR A 189 19.58 1.33 -15.31
N LYS A 190 18.62 0.45 -15.62
CA LYS A 190 18.19 -0.62 -14.73
C LYS A 190 18.37 -1.94 -15.45
N THR A 191 19.29 -2.76 -14.96
CA THR A 191 19.63 -4.06 -15.55
C THR A 191 19.69 -5.13 -14.48
N ARG A 192 19.45 -6.38 -14.89
CA ARG A 192 19.58 -7.53 -14.00
C ARG A 192 20.62 -8.47 -14.60
N THR A 193 21.63 -8.79 -13.79
CA THR A 193 22.73 -9.67 -14.16
C THR A 193 22.65 -10.93 -13.29
N ASN A 194 22.68 -12.09 -13.93
CA ASN A 194 22.59 -13.38 -13.25
C ASN A 194 23.83 -14.22 -13.56
N VAL A 195 24.37 -14.90 -12.55
CA VAL A 195 25.39 -15.94 -12.67
C VAL A 195 24.72 -17.27 -12.33
N THR A 196 24.62 -18.16 -13.30
CA THR A 196 23.88 -19.44 -13.22
C THR A 196 24.82 -20.62 -13.45
N THR A 197 24.57 -21.74 -12.76
CA THR A 197 25.32 -22.99 -12.98
C THR A 197 24.59 -23.92 -13.93
N LYS A 198 25.25 -24.40 -14.99
CA LYS A 198 24.73 -25.45 -15.89
C LYS A 198 25.77 -26.55 -16.06
N ALA A 199 25.39 -27.80 -15.78
CA ALA A 199 26.29 -28.97 -15.92
C ALA A 199 27.68 -28.77 -15.27
N GLY A 200 27.71 -28.17 -14.07
CA GLY A 200 28.97 -27.89 -13.35
C GLY A 200 29.79 -26.72 -13.90
N ARG A 201 29.23 -25.90 -14.80
CA ARG A 201 29.91 -24.73 -15.39
C ARG A 201 29.15 -23.44 -15.11
N TYR A 202 29.88 -22.33 -15.00
CA TYR A 202 29.32 -21.02 -14.61
C TYR A 202 29.16 -20.11 -15.81
N TYR A 203 27.94 -19.57 -15.99
CA TYR A 203 27.60 -18.70 -17.10
C TYR A 203 27.04 -17.36 -16.62
N LEU A 204 27.39 -16.31 -17.36
CA LEU A 204 26.75 -14.99 -17.28
C LEU A 204 25.50 -14.97 -18.15
N LYS A 205 24.35 -14.74 -17.51
CA LYS A 205 23.05 -14.57 -18.17
C LYS A 205 22.62 -13.10 -18.07
N HIS A 206 22.41 -12.48 -19.23
CA HIS A 206 22.00 -11.07 -19.32
C HIS A 206 21.06 -10.83 -20.51
N ASN A 207 20.10 -9.92 -20.36
CA ASN A 207 19.06 -9.66 -21.38
C ASN A 207 19.61 -9.14 -22.71
N SER A 208 20.75 -8.43 -22.69
CA SER A 208 21.43 -7.93 -23.89
C SER A 208 22.12 -9.03 -24.70
N MET A 209 22.34 -10.21 -24.11
CA MET A 209 22.96 -11.36 -24.77
C MET A 209 21.87 -12.30 -25.29
N GLU A 210 22.12 -12.97 -26.41
CA GLU A 210 21.23 -13.98 -26.98
C GLU A 210 21.43 -15.35 -26.31
N LYS A 211 22.69 -15.72 -26.09
CA LYS A 211 23.10 -16.94 -25.39
C LYS A 211 23.93 -16.58 -24.16
N ASP A 212 23.85 -17.41 -23.13
CA ASP A 212 24.63 -17.25 -21.92
C ASP A 212 26.12 -17.44 -22.22
N ILE A 213 26.98 -16.66 -21.55
CA ILE A 213 28.41 -16.56 -21.87
C ILE A 213 29.23 -17.20 -20.74
N PRO A 214 30.19 -18.10 -21.02
CA PRO A 214 31.07 -18.68 -20.01
C PRO A 214 31.79 -17.61 -19.20
N ILE A 215 31.82 -17.73 -17.88
CA ILE A 215 32.31 -16.66 -17.00
C ILE A 215 33.82 -16.39 -17.18
N ALA A 216 34.61 -17.42 -17.47
CA ALA A 216 36.05 -17.29 -17.75
C ALA A 216 36.33 -16.37 -18.96
N ILE A 217 35.49 -16.44 -20.01
CA ILE A 217 35.58 -15.55 -21.17
C ILE A 217 35.24 -14.10 -20.78
N VAL A 218 34.29 -13.91 -19.86
CA VAL A 218 33.91 -12.59 -19.37
C VAL A 218 35.06 -11.94 -18.59
N PHE A 219 35.78 -12.69 -17.76
CA PHE A 219 36.97 -12.20 -17.06
C PHE A 219 38.07 -11.75 -18.04
N LYS A 220 38.37 -12.57 -19.06
CA LYS A 220 39.33 -12.21 -20.12
C LYS A 220 38.89 -10.97 -20.88
N ALA A 221 37.58 -10.79 -21.14
CA ALA A 221 37.05 -9.58 -21.77
C ALA A 221 37.19 -8.32 -20.90
N MET A 222 37.11 -8.47 -19.57
CA MET A 222 37.37 -7.39 -18.60
C MET A 222 38.88 -7.08 -18.46
N GLY A 223 39.77 -7.83 -19.11
CA GLY A 223 41.21 -7.56 -19.10
C GLY A 223 41.99 -8.40 -18.08
N VAL A 224 41.32 -9.28 -17.32
CA VAL A 224 41.98 -10.28 -16.48
C VAL A 224 42.26 -11.50 -17.35
N VAL A 225 43.42 -11.50 -18.01
CA VAL A 225 43.78 -12.51 -19.02
C VAL A 225 44.39 -13.75 -18.39
N SER A 226 45.13 -13.58 -17.29
CA SER A 226 45.79 -14.67 -16.56
C SER A 226 44.76 -15.55 -15.87
N ASP A 227 44.71 -16.84 -16.23
CA ASP A 227 43.78 -17.79 -15.60
C ASP A 227 44.10 -18.00 -14.12
N GLN A 228 45.38 -17.88 -13.73
CA GLN A 228 45.80 -17.91 -12.33
C GLN A 228 45.14 -16.79 -11.51
N GLU A 229 45.10 -15.57 -12.05
CA GLU A 229 44.50 -14.41 -11.37
C GLU A 229 42.97 -14.58 -11.26
N ILE A 230 42.32 -15.14 -12.28
CA ILE A 230 40.89 -15.47 -12.24
C ILE A 230 40.60 -16.43 -11.09
N VAL A 231 41.36 -17.52 -10.97
CA VAL A 231 41.18 -18.52 -9.90
C VAL A 231 41.43 -17.88 -8.53
N GLN A 232 42.52 -17.13 -8.37
CA GLN A 232 42.85 -16.45 -7.11
C GLN A 232 41.73 -15.50 -6.65
N MET A 233 41.13 -14.73 -7.57
CA MET A 233 40.01 -13.84 -7.23
C MET A 233 38.74 -14.59 -6.83
N VAL A 234 38.46 -15.75 -7.44
CA VAL A 234 37.28 -16.56 -7.11
C VAL A 234 37.47 -17.28 -5.77
N GLY A 235 38.63 -17.91 -5.56
CA GLY A 235 38.99 -18.57 -4.32
C GLY A 235 40.20 -19.49 -4.47
N THR A 236 41.07 -19.51 -3.47
CA THR A 236 42.24 -20.41 -3.40
C THR A 236 41.94 -21.70 -2.64
N GLU A 237 40.73 -21.88 -2.13
CA GLU A 237 40.30 -23.11 -1.46
C GLU A 237 40.11 -24.24 -2.47
N ASP A 238 40.57 -25.45 -2.13
CA ASP A 238 40.60 -26.61 -3.03
C ASP A 238 39.20 -26.98 -3.58
N ALA A 239 38.18 -26.90 -2.73
CA ALA A 239 36.78 -27.12 -3.14
C ALA A 239 36.31 -26.10 -4.21
N ILE A 240 36.73 -24.84 -4.09
CA ILE A 240 36.34 -23.78 -5.02
C ILE A 240 37.10 -23.92 -6.34
N MET A 241 38.40 -24.21 -6.28
CA MET A 241 39.24 -24.45 -7.45
C MET A 241 38.73 -25.64 -8.27
N THR A 242 38.40 -26.75 -7.61
CA THR A 242 37.88 -27.96 -8.25
C THR A 242 36.54 -27.69 -8.95
N ALA A 243 35.64 -26.96 -8.30
CA ALA A 243 34.36 -26.60 -8.90
C ALA A 243 34.52 -25.67 -10.12
N PHE A 244 35.47 -24.73 -10.07
CA PHE A 244 35.68 -23.76 -11.14
C PHE A 244 36.46 -24.29 -12.35
N ALA A 245 37.25 -25.35 -12.19
CA ALA A 245 38.13 -25.91 -13.22
C ALA A 245 37.41 -26.19 -14.56
N ALA A 246 36.20 -26.75 -14.51
CA ALA A 246 35.40 -27.06 -15.71
C ALA A 246 35.07 -25.81 -16.56
N SER A 247 34.97 -24.64 -15.93
CA SER A 247 34.69 -23.37 -16.64
C SER A 247 35.94 -22.81 -17.35
N LEU A 248 37.13 -23.09 -16.83
CA LEU A 248 38.40 -22.73 -17.49
C LEU A 248 38.67 -23.62 -18.70
N GLU A 249 38.42 -24.93 -18.57
CA GLU A 249 38.54 -25.85 -19.69
C GLU A 249 37.65 -25.45 -20.88
N GLU A 250 36.42 -24.99 -20.60
CA GLU A 250 35.51 -24.52 -21.65
C GLU A 250 36.07 -23.28 -22.38
N CYS A 251 36.70 -22.36 -21.65
CA CYS A 251 37.37 -21.19 -22.24
C CYS A 251 38.54 -21.60 -23.15
N ASN A 252 39.34 -22.57 -22.69
CA ASN A 252 40.47 -23.10 -23.47
C ASN A 252 39.97 -23.80 -24.75
N ARG A 253 38.92 -24.64 -24.65
CA ARG A 253 38.29 -25.28 -25.82
C ARG A 253 37.69 -24.27 -26.81
N ALA A 254 37.24 -23.11 -26.33
CA ALA A 254 36.74 -22.02 -27.17
C ALA A 254 37.85 -21.21 -27.86
N MET A 255 39.13 -21.51 -27.61
CA MET A 255 40.30 -20.84 -28.17
C MET A 255 40.34 -19.32 -27.88
N VAL A 256 39.89 -18.92 -26.69
CA VAL A 256 39.87 -17.51 -26.27
C VAL A 256 40.98 -17.26 -25.25
N PHE A 257 42.07 -16.61 -25.70
CA PHE A 257 43.24 -16.33 -24.86
C PHE A 257 43.47 -14.85 -24.63
N THR A 258 43.04 -13.98 -25.54
CA THR A 258 43.28 -12.53 -25.44
C THR A 258 41.99 -11.75 -25.20
N GLN A 259 42.11 -10.53 -24.66
CA GLN A 259 40.96 -9.66 -24.43
C GLN A 259 40.19 -9.35 -25.73
N LEU A 260 40.89 -9.10 -26.85
CA LEU A 260 40.26 -8.82 -28.14
C LEU A 260 39.46 -10.02 -28.67
N GLN A 261 39.98 -11.24 -28.51
CA GLN A 261 39.25 -12.47 -28.86
C GLN A 261 38.00 -12.63 -27.99
N ALA A 262 38.12 -12.37 -26.69
CA ALA A 262 36.99 -12.45 -25.75
C ALA A 262 35.89 -11.44 -26.10
N LEU A 263 36.26 -10.19 -26.40
CA LEU A 263 35.32 -9.15 -26.83
C LEU A 263 34.62 -9.52 -28.16
N LYS A 264 35.35 -10.09 -29.13
CA LYS A 264 34.76 -10.60 -30.38
C LYS A 264 33.79 -11.75 -30.13
N TYR A 265 34.13 -12.67 -29.23
CA TYR A 265 33.25 -13.78 -28.84
C TYR A 265 31.94 -13.27 -28.25
N ILE A 266 32.02 -12.28 -27.34
CA ILE A 266 30.83 -11.65 -26.73
C ILE A 266 30.01 -10.93 -27.81
N ALA A 267 30.65 -10.18 -28.69
CA ALA A 267 29.97 -9.42 -29.74
C ALA A 267 29.14 -10.33 -30.68
N GLN A 268 29.63 -11.52 -31.02
CA GLN A 268 28.88 -12.50 -31.83
C GLN A 268 27.63 -13.05 -31.11
N LYS A 269 27.61 -12.98 -29.77
CA LYS A 269 26.52 -13.48 -28.91
C LYS A 269 25.58 -12.38 -28.44
N MET A 270 25.83 -11.13 -28.82
CA MET A 270 24.99 -9.98 -28.48
C MET A 270 23.79 -9.87 -29.42
N LYS A 271 22.68 -9.40 -28.87
CA LYS A 271 21.49 -9.08 -29.69
C LYS A 271 21.76 -7.84 -30.53
N ALA A 272 21.48 -7.91 -31.84
CA ALA A 272 21.55 -6.76 -32.72
C ALA A 272 20.60 -5.64 -32.26
N LYS A 273 21.12 -4.41 -32.10
CA LYS A 273 20.32 -3.23 -31.77
C LYS A 273 19.48 -2.84 -32.99
N LYS A 274 18.15 -3.03 -32.92
CA LYS A 274 17.21 -2.78 -34.04
C LYS A 274 17.03 -1.31 -34.43
N PHE A 275 17.37 -0.36 -33.56
CA PHE A 275 17.24 1.08 -33.80
C PHE A 275 18.48 1.79 -33.26
N TYR A 276 19.47 2.04 -34.11
CA TYR A 276 20.65 2.83 -33.76
C TYR A 276 20.75 4.03 -34.69
N SER A 277 20.64 5.23 -34.12
CA SER A 277 20.74 6.53 -34.84
C SER A 277 22.12 7.18 -34.68
N GLY A 278 23.10 6.45 -34.15
CA GLY A 278 24.47 6.93 -33.94
C GLY A 278 25.46 6.35 -34.96
N PRO A 279 26.73 6.80 -34.94
CA PRO A 279 27.79 6.25 -35.79
C PRO A 279 28.03 4.77 -35.47
N LYS A 280 28.08 3.91 -36.50
CA LYS A 280 28.36 2.47 -36.35
C LYS A 280 29.72 2.27 -35.64
N LYS A 281 29.69 1.68 -34.46
CA LYS A 281 30.90 1.26 -33.71
C LYS A 281 31.34 -0.13 -34.17
N SER A 282 32.62 -0.47 -33.93
CA SER A 282 33.12 -1.84 -34.11
C SER A 282 32.35 -2.80 -33.19
N PRO A 283 32.05 -4.05 -33.60
CA PRO A 283 31.41 -5.04 -32.75
C PRO A 283 32.14 -5.28 -31.41
N SER A 284 33.47 -5.20 -31.41
CA SER A 284 34.28 -5.32 -30.18
C SER A 284 34.09 -4.14 -29.23
N ASP A 285 33.89 -2.94 -29.76
CA ASP A 285 33.67 -1.74 -28.95
C ASP A 285 32.25 -1.72 -28.39
N ASP A 286 31.27 -2.22 -29.15
CA ASP A 286 29.91 -2.45 -28.65
C ASP A 286 29.89 -3.44 -27.47
N ALA A 287 30.67 -4.52 -27.54
CA ALA A 287 30.83 -5.45 -26.42
C ALA A 287 31.52 -4.80 -25.21
N ARG A 288 32.57 -3.99 -25.44
CA ARG A 288 33.28 -3.24 -24.41
C ARG A 288 32.35 -2.26 -23.68
N ASP A 289 31.56 -1.50 -24.42
CA ASP A 289 30.57 -0.55 -23.89
C ASP A 289 29.46 -1.28 -23.13
N THR A 290 29.02 -2.44 -23.63
CA THR A 290 28.01 -3.27 -22.95
C THR A 290 28.51 -3.75 -21.59
N LEU A 291 29.76 -4.20 -21.49
CA LEU A 291 30.39 -4.57 -20.23
C LEU A 291 30.61 -3.37 -19.31
N ALA A 292 30.91 -2.18 -19.85
CA ALA A 292 31.11 -0.97 -19.06
C ALA A 292 29.81 -0.41 -18.48
N GLU A 293 28.76 -0.28 -19.31
CA GLU A 293 27.56 0.50 -18.96
C GLU A 293 26.33 -0.36 -18.60
N THR A 294 26.21 -1.59 -19.13
CA THR A 294 24.98 -2.39 -18.97
C THR A 294 25.12 -3.56 -17.99
N VAL A 295 26.20 -4.34 -18.10
CA VAL A 295 26.48 -5.44 -17.16
C VAL A 295 27.00 -4.83 -15.87
N LEU A 296 26.36 -5.15 -14.74
CA LEU A 296 26.68 -4.57 -13.43
C LEU A 296 26.82 -3.05 -13.48
N ALA A 297 25.79 -2.37 -14.01
CA ALA A 297 25.81 -0.93 -14.30
C ALA A 297 26.09 -0.03 -13.09
N HIS A 298 25.85 -0.53 -11.87
CA HIS A 298 26.09 0.21 -10.63
C HIS A 298 27.57 0.23 -10.21
N VAL A 299 28.41 -0.68 -10.74
CA VAL A 299 29.85 -0.69 -10.48
C VAL A 299 30.54 0.24 -11.49
N PRO A 300 31.11 1.38 -11.05
CA PRO A 300 31.69 2.35 -11.96
C PRO A 300 32.96 1.80 -12.63
N VAL A 301 33.16 2.17 -13.89
CA VAL A 301 34.34 1.85 -14.69
C VAL A 301 34.90 3.16 -15.20
N VAL A 302 36.03 3.60 -14.63
CA VAL A 302 36.72 4.83 -15.05
C VAL A 302 37.84 4.46 -16.00
N GLY A 303 37.87 5.07 -17.19
CA GLY A 303 38.92 4.81 -18.19
C GLY A 303 39.00 3.36 -18.67
N TYR A 304 37.86 2.65 -18.77
CA TYR A 304 37.80 1.23 -19.11
C TYR A 304 38.62 0.30 -18.18
N ASN A 305 38.91 0.73 -16.96
CA ASN A 305 39.48 -0.16 -15.94
C ASN A 305 38.38 -1.02 -15.29
N TYR A 306 38.37 -2.31 -15.58
CA TYR A 306 37.36 -3.24 -15.09
C TYR A 306 37.74 -3.96 -13.79
N LYS A 307 38.88 -3.69 -13.14
CA LYS A 307 39.35 -4.46 -11.97
C LYS A 307 38.26 -4.60 -10.88
N MET A 308 37.61 -3.51 -10.49
CA MET A 308 36.52 -3.55 -9.50
C MET A 308 35.32 -4.39 -9.95
N LYS A 309 34.97 -4.31 -11.24
CA LYS A 309 33.85 -5.08 -11.81
C LYS A 309 34.18 -6.56 -11.95
N ALA A 310 35.44 -6.89 -12.26
CA ALA A 310 35.94 -8.26 -12.27
C ALA A 310 35.88 -8.87 -10.86
N ILE A 311 36.35 -8.15 -9.83
CA ILE A 311 36.30 -8.62 -8.44
C ILE A 311 34.86 -8.81 -7.97
N TYR A 312 33.96 -7.87 -8.30
CA TYR A 312 32.54 -8.03 -8.00
C TYR A 312 31.95 -9.30 -8.65
N MET A 313 32.30 -9.56 -9.91
CA MET A 313 31.89 -10.78 -10.61
C MET A 313 32.50 -12.05 -9.98
N ALA A 314 33.75 -11.98 -9.54
CA ALA A 314 34.42 -13.08 -8.83
C ALA A 314 33.72 -13.42 -7.51
N LEU A 315 33.34 -12.40 -6.72
CA LEU A 315 32.56 -12.59 -5.51
C LEU A 315 31.17 -13.18 -5.80
N MET A 316 30.52 -12.78 -6.91
CA MET A 316 29.26 -13.40 -7.33
C MET A 316 29.42 -14.90 -7.62
N VAL A 317 30.48 -15.29 -8.35
CA VAL A 317 30.79 -16.70 -8.65
C VAL A 317 31.12 -17.45 -7.36
N ARG A 318 31.97 -16.88 -6.51
CA ARG A 318 32.34 -17.45 -5.21
C ARG A 318 31.11 -17.78 -4.36
N ARG A 319 30.17 -16.84 -4.23
CA ARG A 319 28.93 -17.07 -3.46
C ARG A 319 28.07 -18.18 -4.06
N VAL A 320 28.03 -18.35 -5.39
CA VAL A 320 27.34 -19.49 -6.02
C VAL A 320 28.01 -20.79 -5.62
N ILE A 321 29.34 -20.87 -5.70
CA ILE A 321 30.11 -22.07 -5.35
C ILE A 321 29.95 -22.43 -3.87
N GLU A 322 30.10 -21.46 -2.97
CA GLU A 322 29.92 -21.67 -1.52
C GLU A 322 28.51 -22.19 -1.20
N SER A 323 27.49 -21.67 -1.89
CA SER A 323 26.10 -22.10 -1.69
C SER A 323 25.80 -23.49 -2.29
N GLN A 324 26.58 -23.96 -3.26
CA GLN A 324 26.47 -25.34 -3.76
C GLN A 324 26.95 -26.35 -2.73
N ASN A 325 27.89 -25.96 -1.87
CA ASN A 325 28.41 -26.82 -0.80
C ASN A 325 27.57 -26.70 0.48
N ASP A 326 26.99 -25.53 0.77
CA ASP A 326 26.16 -25.27 1.96
C ASP A 326 24.83 -24.59 1.61
N GLU A 327 23.72 -25.31 1.84
CA GLU A 327 22.36 -24.80 1.61
C GLU A 327 22.01 -23.62 2.54
N LEU A 328 22.66 -23.49 3.70
CA LEU A 328 22.44 -22.39 4.65
C LEU A 328 22.99 -21.03 4.15
N MET A 329 23.73 -21.02 3.05
CA MET A 329 24.27 -19.80 2.42
C MET A 329 23.31 -19.16 1.41
N VAL A 330 22.17 -19.80 1.12
CA VAL A 330 21.11 -19.25 0.28
C VAL A 330 20.42 -18.07 0.97
N ASP A 331 20.23 -16.96 0.25
CA ASP A 331 19.62 -15.75 0.81
C ASP A 331 18.09 -15.84 0.80
N ASP A 332 17.46 -15.52 1.93
CA ASP A 332 16.00 -15.34 1.96
C ASP A 332 15.60 -13.98 1.34
N ARG A 333 14.74 -14.05 0.33
CA ARG A 333 14.17 -12.88 -0.35
C ARG A 333 13.16 -12.13 0.51
N ASP A 334 12.56 -12.83 1.47
CA ASP A 334 11.51 -12.28 2.32
C ASP A 334 12.03 -11.58 3.57
N TYR A 335 13.31 -11.74 3.89
CA TYR A 335 14.01 -10.99 4.92
C TYR A 335 13.97 -9.48 4.67
N TYR A 336 13.53 -8.70 5.66
CA TYR A 336 13.26 -7.28 5.46
C TYR A 336 14.51 -6.42 5.25
N GLY A 337 15.69 -6.86 5.70
CA GLY A 337 16.94 -6.18 5.37
C GLY A 337 17.29 -6.22 3.87
N ASN A 338 16.72 -7.19 3.13
CA ASN A 338 16.80 -7.30 1.67
C ASN A 338 15.66 -6.56 0.95
N LYS A 339 14.77 -5.90 1.68
CA LYS A 339 13.64 -5.15 1.13
C LYS A 339 13.83 -3.66 1.34
N ARG A 340 13.20 -2.86 0.46
CA ARG A 340 13.18 -1.40 0.49
C ARG A 340 11.78 -0.91 0.22
N LEU A 341 11.40 0.16 0.89
CA LEU A 341 10.10 0.80 0.73
C LEU A 341 10.26 2.03 -0.18
N GLU A 342 9.66 1.98 -1.36
CA GLU A 342 9.51 3.17 -2.21
C GLU A 342 8.33 3.98 -1.72
N LEU A 343 8.63 5.21 -1.29
CA LEU A 343 7.69 6.20 -0.79
C LEU A 343 7.11 7.07 -1.92
N ALA A 344 6.14 7.91 -1.56
CA ALA A 344 5.48 8.83 -2.48
C ALA A 344 6.46 9.76 -3.23
N GLY A 345 7.44 10.35 -2.52
CA GLY A 345 8.43 11.25 -3.12
C GLY A 345 9.32 10.53 -4.14
N SER A 346 9.81 9.33 -3.80
CA SER A 346 10.64 8.53 -4.71
C SER A 346 9.91 8.14 -6.00
N LEU A 347 8.63 7.80 -5.90
CA LEU A 347 7.80 7.51 -7.08
C LEU A 347 7.63 8.77 -7.93
N LEU A 348 7.21 9.89 -7.31
CA LEU A 348 7.03 11.17 -8.00
C LEU A 348 8.30 11.68 -8.67
N SER A 349 9.46 11.46 -8.04
CA SER A 349 10.79 11.75 -8.60
C SER A 349 10.99 11.05 -9.96
N LEU A 350 10.70 9.75 -10.04
CA LEU A 350 10.80 8.98 -11.30
C LEU A 350 9.85 9.49 -12.38
N LEU A 351 8.61 9.81 -12.01
CA LEU A 351 7.60 10.29 -12.96
C LEU A 351 7.90 11.70 -13.45
N PHE A 352 8.30 12.61 -12.55
CA PHE A 352 8.69 13.96 -12.91
C PHE A 352 9.90 13.96 -13.84
N GLU A 353 10.91 13.13 -13.56
CA GLU A 353 12.08 13.01 -14.43
C GLU A 353 11.73 12.55 -15.84
N ASP A 354 10.79 11.60 -15.99
CA ASP A 354 10.33 11.14 -17.31
C ASP A 354 9.54 12.23 -18.05
N LEU A 355 8.61 12.90 -17.37
CA LEU A 355 7.86 14.02 -17.95
C LEU A 355 8.77 15.18 -18.36
N PHE A 356 9.77 15.50 -17.53
CA PHE A 356 10.73 16.57 -17.80
C PHE A 356 11.63 16.24 -19.00
N LYS A 357 12.12 14.99 -19.11
CA LYS A 357 12.89 14.58 -20.31
C LYS A 357 12.02 14.57 -21.57
N ARG A 358 10.74 14.19 -21.48
CA ARG A 358 9.81 14.28 -22.62
C ARG A 358 9.59 15.72 -23.05
N LEU A 359 9.42 16.65 -22.10
CA LEU A 359 9.33 18.09 -22.39
C LEU A 359 10.60 18.57 -23.12
N ASN A 360 11.78 18.27 -22.59
CA ASN A 360 13.05 18.65 -23.22
C ASN A 360 13.24 18.03 -24.60
N TRP A 361 12.82 16.79 -24.80
CA TRP A 361 12.86 16.13 -26.10
C TRP A 361 11.93 16.80 -27.12
N GLU A 362 10.71 17.15 -26.71
CA GLU A 362 9.76 17.88 -27.57
C GLU A 362 10.29 19.27 -27.93
N LEU A 363 10.84 20.00 -26.95
CA LEU A 363 11.47 21.30 -27.18
C LEU A 363 12.65 21.19 -28.14
N LYS A 364 13.48 20.15 -28.01
CA LYS A 364 14.57 19.87 -28.96
C LYS A 364 14.04 19.63 -30.37
N GLN A 365 13.01 18.80 -30.53
CA GLN A 365 12.40 18.53 -31.84
C GLN A 365 11.80 19.80 -32.48
N ILE A 366 11.17 20.66 -31.68
CA ILE A 366 10.62 21.94 -32.15
C ILE A 366 11.74 22.88 -32.59
N ALA A 367 12.85 22.95 -31.85
CA ALA A 367 14.03 23.74 -32.19
C ALA A 367 14.66 23.22 -33.50
N ASP A 368 14.97 21.92 -33.58
CA ASP A 368 15.59 21.29 -34.75
C ASP A 368 14.72 21.43 -36.03
N ARG A 369 13.40 21.51 -35.90
CA ARG A 369 12.49 21.72 -37.04
C ARG A 369 12.35 23.19 -37.47
N ASN A 370 12.41 24.12 -36.52
CA ASN A 370 12.15 25.54 -36.80
C ASN A 370 13.41 26.34 -37.10
N ILE A 371 14.55 26.01 -36.50
CA ILE A 371 15.82 26.74 -36.68
C ILE A 371 16.33 26.68 -38.13
N PRO A 372 16.27 25.54 -38.86
CA PRO A 372 16.68 25.49 -40.26
C PRO A 372 15.78 26.30 -41.21
N ARG A 373 14.54 26.61 -40.79
CA ARG A 373 13.58 27.33 -41.63
C ARG A 373 13.81 28.83 -41.49
N VAL A 374 14.23 29.47 -42.56
CA VAL A 374 14.36 30.94 -42.61
C VAL A 374 12.98 31.58 -42.39
N LYS A 375 12.81 32.27 -41.26
CA LYS A 375 11.61 33.05 -40.91
C LYS A 375 12.03 34.48 -40.59
N ALA A 376 11.18 35.46 -40.88
CA ALA A 376 11.43 36.87 -40.57
C ALA A 376 11.53 37.15 -39.05
N ALA A 377 10.86 36.36 -38.22
CA ALA A 377 10.93 36.46 -36.77
C ALA A 377 11.95 35.47 -36.18
N GLN A 378 12.84 35.95 -35.32
CA GLN A 378 13.76 35.11 -34.56
C GLN A 378 13.00 34.10 -33.70
N PHE A 379 13.42 32.83 -33.77
CA PHE A 379 12.82 31.73 -33.02
C PHE A 379 12.96 31.95 -31.50
N ASP A 380 11.84 31.85 -30.78
CA ASP A 380 11.79 31.99 -29.32
C ASP A 380 11.19 30.72 -28.72
N ILE A 381 12.01 29.97 -27.99
CA ILE A 381 11.63 28.66 -27.45
C ILE A 381 10.59 28.76 -26.34
N VAL A 382 10.52 29.90 -25.63
CA VAL A 382 9.60 30.10 -24.50
C VAL A 382 8.15 29.99 -24.93
N LYS A 383 7.81 30.48 -26.14
CA LYS A 383 6.45 30.38 -26.71
C LYS A 383 6.01 28.95 -27.00
N HIS A 384 6.95 28.00 -27.03
CA HIS A 384 6.70 26.59 -27.33
C HIS A 384 6.75 25.69 -26.09
N ILE A 385 7.02 26.24 -24.91
CA ILE A 385 6.99 25.48 -23.64
C ILE A 385 5.53 25.21 -23.26
N ARG A 386 5.11 23.95 -23.40
CA ARG A 386 3.76 23.50 -23.03
C ARG A 386 3.72 23.07 -21.55
N SER A 387 3.22 23.95 -20.69
CA SER A 387 3.05 23.67 -19.25
C SER A 387 2.09 22.51 -18.94
N ASP A 388 1.19 22.21 -19.87
CA ASP A 388 0.14 21.21 -19.69
C ASP A 388 0.68 19.79 -19.67
N LEU A 389 1.81 19.52 -20.33
CA LEU A 389 2.39 18.18 -20.41
C LEU A 389 2.73 17.62 -19.01
N ILE A 390 3.38 18.44 -18.19
CA ILE A 390 3.75 18.06 -16.81
C ILE A 390 2.50 17.98 -15.94
N THR A 391 1.63 18.99 -16.02
CA THR A 391 0.41 19.10 -15.19
C THR A 391 -0.52 17.90 -15.41
N ILE A 392 -0.91 17.66 -16.67
CA ILE A 392 -1.81 16.57 -17.04
C ILE A 392 -1.14 15.20 -16.78
N GLY A 393 0.17 15.08 -17.01
CA GLY A 393 0.91 13.86 -16.73
C GLY A 393 0.86 13.45 -15.25
N LEU A 394 1.14 14.39 -14.35
CA LEU A 394 1.09 14.16 -12.90
C LEU A 394 -0.34 13.91 -12.40
N GLU A 395 -1.30 14.74 -12.80
CA GLU A 395 -2.70 14.59 -12.39
C GLU A 395 -3.30 13.25 -12.85
N ASN A 396 -3.03 12.83 -14.09
CA ASN A 396 -3.55 11.57 -14.61
C ASN A 396 -2.91 10.36 -13.91
N ALA A 397 -1.60 10.40 -13.65
CA ALA A 397 -0.91 9.33 -12.94
C ALA A 397 -1.46 9.14 -11.51
N ILE A 398 -1.67 10.25 -10.78
CA ILE A 398 -2.23 10.21 -9.41
C ILE A 398 -3.71 9.83 -9.42
N SER A 399 -4.51 10.37 -10.35
CA SER A 399 -5.95 10.12 -10.42
C SER A 399 -6.28 8.68 -10.82
N SER A 400 -5.59 8.15 -11.84
CA SER A 400 -5.80 6.79 -12.36
C SER A 400 -5.08 5.72 -11.55
N GLY A 401 -3.96 6.06 -10.90
CA GLY A 401 -3.08 5.13 -10.20
C GLY A 401 -2.18 4.31 -11.12
N ASN A 402 -2.14 4.65 -12.41
CA ASN A 402 -1.31 3.97 -13.41
C ASN A 402 -0.03 4.76 -13.67
N TRP A 403 1.11 4.12 -13.39
CA TRP A 403 2.45 4.68 -13.57
C TRP A 403 3.13 3.96 -14.72
N THR A 404 3.06 4.57 -15.91
CA THR A 404 3.59 4.01 -17.16
C THR A 404 4.84 4.77 -17.61
N ILE A 405 5.99 4.32 -17.12
CA ILE A 405 7.30 4.90 -17.47
C ILE A 405 8.00 4.00 -18.48
N LYS A 406 7.90 4.37 -19.76
CA LYS A 406 8.47 3.62 -20.90
C LYS A 406 9.99 3.45 -20.77
N ARG A 407 10.69 4.48 -20.30
CA ARG A 407 12.16 4.48 -20.14
C ARG A 407 12.67 3.32 -19.29
N PHE A 408 11.98 3.04 -18.18
CA PHE A 408 12.34 1.96 -17.25
C PHE A 408 11.55 0.67 -17.48
N ARG A 409 10.73 0.61 -18.54
CA ARG A 409 9.77 -0.48 -18.79
C ARG A 409 8.95 -0.81 -17.54
N MET A 410 8.54 0.24 -16.83
CA MET A 410 7.79 0.13 -15.59
C MET A 410 6.32 0.44 -15.88
N GLU A 411 5.47 -0.56 -15.72
CA GLU A 411 4.03 -0.45 -15.86
C GLU A 411 3.40 -0.91 -14.55
N ARG A 412 3.23 0.03 -13.60
CA ARG A 412 2.58 -0.25 -12.33
C ARG A 412 1.14 0.24 -12.36
N GLN A 413 0.22 -0.59 -11.90
CA GLN A 413 -1.19 -0.26 -11.76
C GLN A 413 -1.58 -0.28 -10.28
N GLY A 414 -2.58 0.51 -9.91
CA GLY A 414 -3.12 0.53 -8.55
C GLY A 414 -2.16 1.10 -7.49
N VAL A 415 -1.20 1.93 -7.89
CA VAL A 415 -0.25 2.58 -6.97
C VAL A 415 -0.96 3.59 -6.06
N THR A 416 -1.97 4.27 -6.60
CA THR A 416 -2.81 5.19 -5.83
C THR A 416 -4.18 4.59 -5.54
N GLN A 417 -4.73 4.92 -4.37
CA GLN A 417 -6.07 4.51 -3.97
C GLN A 417 -6.83 5.70 -3.38
N VAL A 418 -8.16 5.64 -3.44
CA VAL A 418 -9.02 6.66 -2.82
C VAL A 418 -8.98 6.49 -1.30
N LEU A 419 -8.72 7.57 -0.57
CA LEU A 419 -8.66 7.53 0.89
C LEU A 419 -10.01 7.06 1.46
N SER A 420 -9.98 6.04 2.32
CA SER A 420 -11.18 5.49 2.94
C SER A 420 -11.59 6.32 4.17
N ARG A 421 -12.67 7.10 4.04
CA ARG A 421 -13.26 7.95 5.09
C ARG A 421 -14.43 7.27 5.83
N LEU A 422 -14.32 5.97 6.12
CA LEU A 422 -15.35 5.26 6.91
C LEU A 422 -15.30 5.63 8.39
N SER A 423 -14.08 5.79 8.91
CA SER A 423 -13.79 6.22 10.28
C SER A 423 -12.44 6.93 10.29
N TYR A 424 -12.15 7.62 11.39
CA TYR A 424 -10.83 8.22 11.62
C TYR A 424 -9.69 7.18 11.51
N ILE A 425 -9.89 5.99 12.10
CA ILE A 425 -8.95 4.86 12.03
C ILE A 425 -8.79 4.33 10.60
N SER A 426 -9.85 4.30 9.80
CA SER A 426 -9.75 3.87 8.41
C SER A 426 -8.85 4.80 7.59
N ALA A 427 -8.88 6.11 7.86
CA ALA A 427 -8.01 7.06 7.19
C ALA A 427 -6.55 6.83 7.61
N LEU A 428 -6.30 6.78 8.91
CA LEU A 428 -4.95 6.61 9.46
C LEU A 428 -4.31 5.26 9.05
N GLY A 429 -5.07 4.16 9.14
CA GLY A 429 -4.63 2.82 8.72
C GLY A 429 -4.46 2.65 7.20
N MET A 430 -4.89 3.63 6.39
CA MET A 430 -4.58 3.65 4.97
C MET A 430 -3.26 4.38 4.68
N MET A 431 -2.88 5.35 5.52
CA MET A 431 -1.63 6.10 5.40
C MET A 431 -0.40 5.25 5.74
N THR A 432 -0.52 4.34 6.71
CA THR A 432 0.57 3.46 7.17
C THR A 432 0.69 2.15 6.38
N ARG A 433 -0.09 2.01 5.30
CA ARG A 433 -0.20 0.76 4.54
C ARG A 433 0.98 0.56 3.59
N VAL A 434 1.54 -0.64 3.63
CA VAL A 434 2.59 -1.14 2.73
C VAL A 434 1.99 -2.21 1.83
N ASN A 435 2.25 -2.10 0.53
CA ASN A 435 1.79 -3.04 -0.48
C ASN A 435 2.98 -3.78 -1.10
N SER A 436 2.92 -5.12 -1.09
CA SER A 436 3.91 -5.96 -1.76
C SER A 436 3.60 -6.10 -3.25
N GLN A 437 4.64 -6.26 -4.08
CA GLN A 437 4.53 -6.31 -5.55
C GLN A 437 4.06 -7.66 -6.12
N PHE A 438 3.80 -8.66 -5.29
CA PHE A 438 3.39 -9.97 -5.77
C PHE A 438 1.97 -9.97 -6.36
N GLU A 439 1.78 -10.73 -7.44
CA GLU A 439 0.45 -10.99 -8.00
C GLU A 439 -0.43 -11.70 -6.97
N LYS A 440 -1.55 -11.09 -6.62
CA LYS A 440 -2.49 -11.62 -5.62
C LYS A 440 -3.06 -13.00 -5.97
N THR A 441 -3.14 -13.31 -7.26
CA THR A 441 -3.69 -14.57 -7.78
C THR A 441 -2.80 -15.78 -7.49
N ARG A 442 -1.50 -15.57 -7.27
CA ARG A 442 -0.59 -16.67 -6.92
C ARG A 442 -0.72 -17.02 -5.44
N LYS A 443 -1.03 -18.30 -5.18
CA LYS A 443 -1.17 -18.88 -3.85
C LYS A 443 0.18 -19.38 -3.30
N VAL A 444 1.18 -18.50 -3.26
CA VAL A 444 2.48 -18.81 -2.64
C VAL A 444 2.46 -18.37 -1.19
N SER A 445 2.81 -19.27 -0.27
CA SER A 445 2.80 -19.01 1.18
C SER A 445 3.99 -18.18 1.66
N GLY A 446 5.19 -18.37 1.08
CA GLY A 446 6.44 -17.71 1.49
C GLY A 446 6.32 -16.22 1.84
N PRO A 447 5.99 -15.34 0.87
CA PRO A 447 5.91 -13.90 1.11
C PRO A 447 4.68 -13.46 1.91
N ARG A 448 3.70 -14.36 2.13
CA ARG A 448 2.47 -14.09 2.88
C ARG A 448 2.64 -14.39 4.37
N SER A 449 3.54 -15.29 4.72
CA SER A 449 3.86 -15.60 6.11
C SER A 449 4.49 -14.40 6.82
N LEU A 450 4.22 -14.29 8.11
CA LEU A 450 4.86 -13.30 8.96
C LEU A 450 6.30 -13.73 9.24
N GLN A 451 7.26 -12.86 8.91
CA GLN A 451 8.69 -13.13 9.12
C GLN A 451 9.15 -12.51 10.45
N PRO A 452 10.01 -13.19 11.24
CA PRO A 452 10.57 -12.63 12.48
C PRO A 452 11.37 -11.34 12.27
N SER A 453 11.95 -11.15 11.08
CA SER A 453 12.66 -9.92 10.70
C SER A 453 11.81 -8.64 10.67
N GLN A 454 10.49 -8.77 10.86
CA GLN A 454 9.56 -7.63 10.91
C GLN A 454 9.36 -7.06 12.31
N TRP A 455 10.01 -7.64 13.35
CA TRP A 455 9.86 -7.22 14.74
C TRP A 455 10.03 -5.70 14.89
N GLY A 456 9.04 -5.03 15.47
CA GLY A 456 9.07 -3.59 15.73
C GLY A 456 8.98 -2.69 14.48
N MET A 457 9.03 -3.24 13.26
CA MET A 457 8.96 -2.50 11.99
C MET A 457 7.59 -2.57 11.35
N LEU A 458 6.98 -3.76 11.33
CA LEU A 458 5.63 -3.97 10.80
C LEU A 458 4.73 -4.58 11.87
N CYS A 459 3.45 -4.23 11.80
CA CYS A 459 2.45 -4.76 12.70
C CYS A 459 2.19 -6.25 12.37
N PRO A 460 2.28 -7.16 13.36
CA PRO A 460 2.08 -8.59 13.13
C PRO A 460 0.62 -8.98 12.86
N SER A 461 -0.34 -8.20 13.35
CA SER A 461 -1.78 -8.52 13.24
C SER A 461 -2.52 -7.72 12.18
N ASP A 462 -2.02 -6.54 11.78
CA ASP A 462 -2.77 -5.66 10.87
C ASP A 462 -2.54 -6.03 9.40
N THR A 463 -3.19 -7.11 8.98
CA THR A 463 -3.30 -7.55 7.58
C THR A 463 -4.77 -7.83 7.22
N PRO A 464 -5.22 -7.55 5.97
CA PRO A 464 -6.56 -7.92 5.54
C PRO A 464 -6.73 -9.45 5.47
N GLU A 465 -7.90 -9.94 5.87
CA GLU A 465 -8.31 -11.33 5.59
C GLU A 465 -8.68 -11.49 4.10
N GLY A 466 -8.35 -12.65 3.52
CA GLY A 466 -8.68 -13.00 2.13
C GLY A 466 -7.48 -13.01 1.17
N GLU A 467 -7.70 -12.70 -0.11
CA GLU A 467 -6.68 -12.80 -1.17
C GLU A 467 -5.43 -11.93 -0.95
N SER A 468 -5.55 -10.86 -0.16
CA SER A 468 -4.48 -9.90 0.12
C SER A 468 -3.77 -10.16 1.46
N CYS A 469 -4.13 -11.24 2.16
CA CYS A 469 -3.49 -11.64 3.42
C CYS A 469 -1.98 -11.82 3.23
N GLY A 470 -1.21 -11.15 4.08
CA GLY A 470 0.25 -11.17 4.06
C GLY A 470 0.90 -10.35 2.94
N LEU A 471 0.15 -9.83 1.97
CA LEU A 471 0.67 -8.96 0.90
C LEU A 471 0.42 -7.48 1.18
N VAL A 472 -0.64 -7.19 1.94
CA VAL A 472 -0.92 -5.85 2.47
C VAL A 472 -0.62 -5.86 3.96
N LYS A 473 0.31 -4.99 4.35
CA LYS A 473 0.86 -4.90 5.71
C LYS A 473 0.76 -3.45 6.20
N ASN A 474 0.98 -3.23 7.49
CA ASN A 474 1.00 -1.89 8.07
C ASN A 474 2.26 -1.70 8.91
N LEU A 475 2.79 -0.48 8.92
CA LEU A 475 3.91 -0.09 9.78
C LEU A 475 3.53 -0.19 11.27
N ALA A 476 4.52 -0.50 12.09
CA ALA A 476 4.40 -0.41 13.55
C ALA A 476 4.49 1.07 14.01
N LEU A 477 4.31 1.33 15.31
CA LEU A 477 4.14 2.70 15.82
C LEU A 477 5.44 3.52 15.81
N MET A 478 6.57 2.90 16.16
CA MET A 478 7.89 3.57 16.29
C MET A 478 8.82 3.24 15.12
N THR A 479 8.28 3.17 13.91
CA THR A 479 9.06 2.87 12.71
C THR A 479 9.33 4.13 11.91
N HIS A 480 10.56 4.28 11.44
CA HIS A 480 11.00 5.37 10.58
C HIS A 480 11.54 4.81 9.26
N ILE A 481 11.25 5.48 8.14
CA ILE A 481 11.77 5.07 6.83
C ILE A 481 12.89 6.03 6.42
N THR A 482 14.06 5.51 6.09
CA THR A 482 15.22 6.33 5.77
C THR A 482 15.05 7.08 4.44
N THR A 483 15.58 8.30 4.39
CA THR A 483 15.86 9.00 3.13
C THR A 483 17.30 8.75 2.71
N GLU A 484 17.60 9.02 1.44
CA GLU A 484 18.96 8.89 0.91
C GLU A 484 19.92 9.88 1.61
N SER A 485 21.14 9.42 1.89
CA SER A 485 22.20 10.21 2.52
C SER A 485 23.45 10.26 1.64
N GLU A 486 24.25 11.32 1.77
CA GLU A 486 25.47 11.48 0.97
C GLU A 486 26.53 10.41 1.29
N GLU A 487 27.12 9.82 0.23
CA GLU A 487 28.10 8.73 0.35
C GLU A 487 29.54 9.25 0.56
N ALA A 488 29.88 10.42 0.01
CA ALA A 488 31.26 10.91 -0.02
C ALA A 488 31.93 11.06 1.37
N PRO A 489 31.24 11.56 2.42
CA PRO A 489 31.81 11.61 3.76
C PRO A 489 32.10 10.22 4.35
N LEU A 490 31.26 9.22 4.02
CA LEU A 490 31.41 7.85 4.52
C LEU A 490 32.62 7.17 3.90
N VAL A 491 32.83 7.36 2.60
CA VAL A 491 33.99 6.88 1.86
C VAL A 491 35.29 7.41 2.50
N ARG A 492 35.37 8.73 2.75
CA ARG A 492 36.54 9.35 3.38
C ARG A 492 36.81 8.78 4.78
N LEU A 493 35.77 8.61 5.58
CA LEU A 493 35.92 8.05 6.92
C LEU A 493 36.41 6.60 6.89
N ALA A 494 35.88 5.78 5.98
CA ALA A 494 36.29 4.38 5.85
C ALA A 494 37.79 4.24 5.56
N PHE A 495 38.32 4.99 4.59
CA PHE A 495 39.74 5.00 4.28
C PHE A 495 40.59 5.47 5.47
N ASN A 496 40.16 6.53 6.19
CA ASN A 496 40.88 7.03 7.37
C ASN A 496 40.94 6.04 8.54
N VAL A 497 39.95 5.15 8.68
CA VAL A 497 39.90 4.16 9.78
C VAL A 497 40.77 2.93 9.47
N GLY A 498 41.13 2.72 8.20
CA GLY A 498 42.02 1.63 7.76
C GLY A 498 41.39 0.66 6.77
N VAL A 499 40.41 1.10 5.98
CA VAL A 499 39.99 0.36 4.77
C VAL A 499 41.04 0.59 3.68
N GLU A 500 41.55 -0.50 3.09
CA GLU A 500 42.53 -0.46 2.01
C GLU A 500 41.81 -0.56 0.65
N ASP A 501 42.25 0.21 -0.35
CA ASP A 501 41.70 0.15 -1.70
C ASP A 501 42.04 -1.19 -2.37
N VAL A 502 41.03 -1.83 -2.95
CA VAL A 502 41.15 -3.12 -3.63
C VAL A 502 42.11 -3.06 -4.82
N HIS A 503 42.32 -1.89 -5.43
CA HIS A 503 43.27 -1.75 -6.55
C HIS A 503 44.70 -2.12 -6.17
N LEU A 504 45.08 -1.95 -4.89
CA LEU A 504 46.42 -2.24 -4.38
C LEU A 504 46.68 -3.72 -4.11
N LEU A 505 45.63 -4.55 -4.11
CA LEU A 505 45.69 -5.95 -3.71
C LEU A 505 45.62 -6.89 -4.90
N SER A 506 46.11 -8.11 -4.70
CA SER A 506 45.93 -9.23 -5.64
C SER A 506 44.62 -9.98 -5.35
N GLY A 507 44.30 -11.00 -6.14
CA GLY A 507 43.13 -11.84 -5.92
C GLY A 507 43.22 -12.69 -4.64
N GLU A 508 44.44 -13.06 -4.22
CA GLU A 508 44.67 -14.01 -3.13
C GLU A 508 44.23 -13.46 -1.76
N GLU A 509 44.37 -12.16 -1.53
CA GLU A 509 43.98 -11.53 -0.26
C GLU A 509 42.47 -11.63 0.01
N LEU A 510 41.63 -11.76 -1.02
CA LEU A 510 40.18 -11.96 -0.86
C LEU A 510 39.86 -13.34 -0.28
N SER A 511 40.75 -14.31 -0.46
CA SER A 511 40.60 -15.67 0.08
C SER A 511 41.07 -15.76 1.54
N ASN A 512 41.91 -14.82 2.01
CA ASN A 512 42.44 -14.86 3.36
C ASN A 512 41.32 -14.75 4.43
N PRO A 513 41.23 -15.69 5.39
CA PRO A 513 40.16 -15.70 6.41
C PRO A 513 40.16 -14.48 7.34
N ARG A 514 41.28 -13.74 7.45
CA ARG A 514 41.38 -12.54 8.31
C ARG A 514 40.89 -11.27 7.63
N ILE A 515 40.66 -11.30 6.33
CA ILE A 515 40.34 -10.11 5.52
C ILE A 515 38.83 -10.11 5.25
N PHE A 516 38.21 -8.96 5.47
CA PHE A 516 36.79 -8.73 5.20
C PHE A 516 36.63 -7.71 4.08
N THR A 517 35.73 -7.97 3.15
CA THR A 517 35.36 -7.02 2.10
C THR A 517 34.37 -6.00 2.64
N VAL A 518 34.58 -4.72 2.35
CA VAL A 518 33.72 -3.62 2.80
C VAL A 518 32.85 -3.15 1.64
N PHE A 519 31.53 -3.21 1.83
CA PHE A 519 30.54 -2.75 0.87
C PHE A 519 29.89 -1.44 1.34
N LEU A 520 29.73 -0.49 0.41
CA LEU A 520 28.93 0.71 0.60
C LEU A 520 27.79 0.71 -0.43
N ASN A 521 26.54 0.60 0.02
CA ASN A 521 25.34 0.53 -0.84
C ASN A 521 25.44 -0.50 -1.98
N GLY A 522 26.21 -1.58 -1.77
CA GLY A 522 26.46 -2.62 -2.76
C GLY A 522 27.72 -2.43 -3.61
N GLY A 523 28.30 -1.23 -3.65
CA GLY A 523 29.61 -1.01 -4.25
C GLY A 523 30.73 -1.54 -3.35
N ILE A 524 31.75 -2.16 -3.93
CA ILE A 524 32.96 -2.54 -3.19
C ILE A 524 33.76 -1.26 -2.92
N LEU A 525 34.06 -1.01 -1.65
CA LEU A 525 34.87 0.13 -1.24
C LEU A 525 36.34 -0.27 -1.06
N GLY A 526 36.57 -1.41 -0.45
CA GLY A 526 37.91 -1.83 -0.01
C GLY A 526 37.88 -3.12 0.81
N VAL A 527 39.00 -3.44 1.44
CA VAL A 527 39.09 -4.52 2.42
C VAL A 527 39.60 -4.02 3.76
N VAL A 528 39.33 -4.78 4.82
CA VAL A 528 39.77 -4.46 6.17
C VAL A 528 40.18 -5.72 6.93
N LYS A 529 41.25 -5.62 7.72
CA LYS A 529 41.71 -6.71 8.62
C LYS A 529 41.01 -6.66 9.99
N ASN A 530 40.83 -5.47 10.55
CA ASN A 530 40.21 -5.29 11.87
C ASN A 530 38.78 -4.70 11.76
N THR A 531 37.80 -5.59 11.62
CA THR A 531 36.37 -5.22 11.49
C THR A 531 35.80 -4.61 12.76
N ALA A 532 36.18 -5.12 13.94
CA ALA A 532 35.67 -4.63 15.22
C ALA A 532 36.03 -3.15 15.47
N LYS A 533 37.27 -2.76 15.14
CA LYS A 533 37.70 -1.35 15.21
C LYS A 533 36.88 -0.47 14.25
N LEU A 534 36.70 -0.91 13.01
CA LEU A 534 35.93 -0.19 12.00
C LEU A 534 34.49 0.07 12.49
N ILE A 535 33.79 -0.97 12.93
CA ILE A 535 32.40 -0.89 13.41
C ILE A 535 32.30 0.03 14.62
N LYS A 536 33.18 -0.13 15.61
CA LYS A 536 33.17 0.68 16.82
C LYS A 536 33.38 2.17 16.53
N VAL A 537 34.31 2.51 15.64
CA VAL A 537 34.58 3.91 15.26
C VAL A 537 33.39 4.50 14.49
N PHE A 538 32.83 3.77 13.51
CA PHE A 538 31.65 4.23 12.77
C PHE A 538 30.43 4.45 13.67
N ARG A 539 30.11 3.50 14.56
CA ARG A 539 29.01 3.64 15.52
C ARG A 539 29.25 4.80 16.48
N THR A 540 30.48 5.00 16.95
CA THR A 540 30.81 6.14 17.83
C THR A 540 30.67 7.48 17.11
N ALA A 541 31.16 7.58 15.87
CA ALA A 541 31.02 8.78 15.05
C ALA A 541 29.54 9.10 14.75
N ARG A 542 28.72 8.08 14.51
CA ARG A 542 27.25 8.21 14.38
C ARG A 542 26.60 8.72 15.66
N ARG A 543 26.93 8.11 16.81
CA ARG A 543 26.38 8.48 18.13
C ARG A 543 26.76 9.90 18.58
N MET A 544 27.91 10.40 18.14
CA MET A 544 28.34 11.79 18.38
C MET A 544 27.77 12.80 17.37
N GLY A 545 27.06 12.34 16.34
CA GLY A 545 26.41 13.20 15.35
C GLY A 545 27.32 13.68 14.20
N PHE A 546 28.52 13.12 14.03
CA PHE A 546 29.38 13.43 12.88
C PHE A 546 28.86 12.83 11.57
N ILE A 547 28.12 11.72 11.68
CA ILE A 547 27.49 11.02 10.56
C ILE A 547 25.98 11.02 10.82
N ASN A 548 25.19 10.97 9.75
CA ASN A 548 23.74 10.82 9.85
C ASN A 548 23.37 9.57 10.68
N GLY A 549 22.45 9.74 11.62
CA GLY A 549 21.98 8.68 12.54
C GLY A 549 21.34 7.47 11.85
N PHE A 550 20.99 7.56 10.58
CA PHE A 550 20.38 6.47 9.80
C PHE A 550 21.39 5.58 9.05
N VAL A 551 22.68 5.92 9.06
CA VAL A 551 23.71 5.08 8.43
C VAL A 551 23.89 3.82 9.27
N SER A 552 23.61 2.65 8.69
CA SER A 552 23.76 1.37 9.38
C SER A 552 25.08 0.70 9.01
N ILE A 553 25.72 0.06 9.99
CA ILE A 553 26.93 -0.74 9.78
C ILE A 553 26.81 -2.07 10.50
N TYR A 554 27.09 -3.16 9.80
CA TYR A 554 27.03 -4.51 10.36
C TYR A 554 28.01 -5.48 9.68
N PRO A 555 28.62 -6.40 10.45
CA PRO A 555 29.41 -7.49 9.90
C PRO A 555 28.53 -8.67 9.49
N HIS A 556 28.88 -9.32 8.40
CA HIS A 556 28.36 -10.63 8.06
C HIS A 556 29.51 -11.64 8.06
N LEU A 557 29.62 -12.38 9.16
CA LEU A 557 30.77 -13.26 9.43
C LEU A 557 30.86 -14.44 8.45
N LYS A 558 29.73 -15.01 8.04
CA LYS A 558 29.68 -16.16 7.11
C LYS A 558 30.27 -15.83 5.74
N THR A 559 29.87 -14.70 5.16
CA THR A 559 30.34 -14.23 3.85
C THR A 559 31.58 -13.33 3.95
N ARG A 560 32.11 -13.10 5.16
CA ARG A 560 33.28 -12.25 5.44
C ARG A 560 33.17 -10.86 4.81
N CYS A 561 32.00 -10.24 5.01
CA CYS A 561 31.69 -8.91 4.48
C CYS A 561 31.34 -7.95 5.62
N VAL A 562 31.66 -6.67 5.48
CA VAL A 562 31.10 -5.59 6.30
C VAL A 562 30.25 -4.70 5.40
N TYR A 563 28.98 -4.52 5.76
CA TYR A 563 28.05 -3.71 4.98
C TYR A 563 27.84 -2.36 5.66
N ILE A 564 28.04 -1.30 4.89
CA ILE A 564 27.67 0.07 5.21
C ILE A 564 26.50 0.44 4.30
N SER A 565 25.36 0.78 4.89
CA SER A 565 24.16 1.16 4.14
C SER A 565 23.72 2.57 4.51
N ALA A 566 23.68 3.42 3.49
CA ALA A 566 23.25 4.82 3.53
C ALA A 566 22.11 5.10 2.54
N ASP A 567 21.64 4.07 1.85
CA ASP A 567 20.51 4.14 0.91
C ASP A 567 19.17 4.39 1.62
N GLY A 568 18.25 5.00 0.88
CA GLY A 568 16.90 5.31 1.32
C GLY A 568 15.94 4.11 1.22
N GLY A 569 14.83 4.18 1.95
CA GLY A 569 13.77 3.17 1.95
C GLY A 569 14.01 2.00 2.91
N ARG A 570 15.00 2.08 3.79
CA ARG A 570 15.20 1.11 4.88
C ARG A 570 14.26 1.40 6.04
N LEU A 571 13.93 0.36 6.80
CA LEU A 571 13.11 0.46 8.00
C LEU A 571 14.03 0.58 9.21
N CYS A 572 13.87 1.65 9.97
CA CYS A 572 14.62 1.90 11.18
C CYS A 572 13.72 2.03 12.39
N ARG A 573 14.24 1.64 13.55
CA ARG A 573 13.56 1.73 14.84
C ARG A 573 14.50 2.28 15.90
N PRO A 574 14.05 3.21 16.77
CA PRO A 574 14.89 3.75 17.82
C PRO A 574 14.99 2.80 19.01
N TYR A 575 16.22 2.66 19.53
CA TYR A 575 16.56 1.82 20.69
C TYR A 575 17.41 2.58 21.70
N ILE A 576 17.27 2.23 22.99
CA ILE A 576 18.12 2.78 24.04
C ILE A 576 19.45 2.04 24.02
N ILE A 577 20.56 2.79 24.04
CA ILE A 577 21.89 2.19 24.08
C ILE A 577 22.17 1.70 25.51
N VAL A 578 22.69 0.47 25.60
CA VAL A 578 23.18 -0.12 26.84
C VAL A 578 24.70 -0.19 26.77
N ASP A 579 25.37 0.30 27.81
CA ASP A 579 26.82 0.18 27.95
C ASP A 579 27.14 -0.48 29.30
N ARG A 580 27.95 -1.54 29.26
CA ARG A 580 28.39 -2.31 30.44
C ARG A 580 27.24 -2.62 31.41
N THR A 581 26.20 -3.32 30.96
CA THR A 581 24.99 -3.72 31.73
C THR A 581 24.09 -2.58 32.23
N ARG A 582 24.32 -1.32 31.82
CA ARG A 582 23.48 -0.20 32.25
C ARG A 582 22.94 0.59 31.06
N PRO A 583 21.64 0.93 31.04
CA PRO A 583 21.11 1.82 30.03
C PRO A 583 21.73 3.22 30.19
N LEU A 584 22.08 3.85 29.07
CA LEU A 584 22.63 5.22 29.07
C LEU A 584 21.55 6.25 29.43
N VAL A 585 20.29 5.95 29.14
CA VAL A 585 19.14 6.72 29.61
C VAL A 585 18.99 6.51 31.13
N LYS A 586 18.96 7.61 31.87
CA LYS A 586 18.79 7.64 33.33
C LYS A 586 17.48 8.34 33.68
N GLN A 587 16.94 8.11 34.87
CA GLN A 587 15.69 8.74 35.33
C GLN A 587 15.69 10.26 35.19
N LYS A 588 16.82 10.92 35.48
CA LYS A 588 17.00 12.37 35.30
C LYS A 588 16.70 12.87 33.87
N HIS A 589 16.91 12.05 32.85
CA HIS A 589 16.64 12.41 31.47
C HIS A 589 15.13 12.36 31.18
N ILE A 590 14.43 11.37 31.73
CA ILE A 590 12.97 11.24 31.63
C ILE A 590 12.27 12.40 32.34
N THR A 591 12.68 12.73 33.57
CA THR A 591 12.11 13.89 34.29
C THR A 591 12.33 15.20 33.53
N ARG A 592 13.48 15.37 32.85
CA ARG A 592 13.74 16.55 32.00
C ARG A 592 12.93 16.56 30.71
N LEU A 593 12.65 15.39 30.13
CA LEU A 593 11.77 15.24 28.97
C LEU A 593 10.34 15.66 29.32
N MET A 594 9.81 15.15 30.44
CA MET A 594 8.47 15.53 30.93
C MET A 594 8.38 17.00 31.30
N GLY A 595 9.43 17.57 31.86
CA GLY A 595 9.52 19.01 32.13
C GLY A 595 9.73 19.88 30.88
N GLY A 596 9.67 19.32 29.66
CA GLY A 596 9.81 20.04 28.39
C GLY A 596 11.21 20.62 28.11
N LYS A 597 12.22 20.24 28.90
CA LYS A 597 13.61 20.75 28.76
C LYS A 597 14.44 19.99 27.73
N LEU A 598 13.97 18.83 27.29
CA LEU A 598 14.62 18.00 26.27
C LEU A 598 13.56 17.55 25.26
N VAL A 599 13.95 17.48 23.99
CA VAL A 599 13.15 16.90 22.90
C VAL A 599 13.74 15.55 22.51
N PHE A 600 12.98 14.69 21.83
CA PHE A 600 13.45 13.36 21.41
C PHE A 600 14.79 13.41 20.62
N ASP A 601 14.95 14.36 19.70
CA ASP A 601 16.19 14.49 18.91
C ASP A 601 17.43 14.81 19.79
N ASP A 602 17.26 15.39 20.99
CA ASP A 602 18.37 15.60 21.92
C ASP A 602 18.91 14.28 22.49
N PHE A 603 18.08 13.24 22.58
CA PHE A 603 18.52 11.90 22.99
C PHE A 603 19.41 11.26 21.93
N LEU A 604 19.15 11.53 20.64
CA LEU A 604 20.00 11.10 19.54
C LEU A 604 21.33 11.86 19.55
N ARG A 605 21.29 13.20 19.66
CA ARG A 605 22.51 14.05 19.68
C ARG A 605 23.44 13.74 20.85
N LYS A 606 22.89 13.32 22.00
CA LYS A 606 23.67 12.91 23.18
C LYS A 606 24.12 11.45 23.14
N GLY A 607 23.80 10.70 22.08
CA GLY A 607 24.13 9.28 21.97
C GLY A 607 23.49 8.40 23.04
N LEU A 608 22.27 8.74 23.50
CA LEU A 608 21.51 7.95 24.47
C LEU A 608 20.60 6.92 23.79
N VAL A 609 20.06 7.31 22.63
CA VAL A 609 19.19 6.51 21.77
C VAL A 609 19.83 6.52 20.37
N GLU A 610 19.71 5.43 19.64
CA GLU A 610 20.08 5.39 18.22
C GLU A 610 19.07 4.59 17.40
N TYR A 611 19.08 4.78 16.09
CA TYR A 611 18.25 4.03 15.15
C TYR A 611 18.98 2.77 14.69
N LEU A 612 18.33 1.62 14.81
CA LEU A 612 18.78 0.38 14.21
C LEU A 612 17.98 0.07 12.95
N ASP A 613 18.67 -0.44 11.93
CA ASP A 613 18.06 -1.08 10.76
C ASP A 613 17.95 -2.59 11.01
N VAL A 614 17.05 -3.27 10.30
CA VAL A 614 16.80 -4.72 10.40
C VAL A 614 18.10 -5.53 10.26
N ASN A 615 19.02 -5.08 9.41
CA ASN A 615 20.32 -5.73 9.25
C ASN A 615 21.26 -5.52 10.45
N GLU A 616 21.21 -4.37 11.10
CA GLU A 616 22.04 -4.05 12.27
C GLU A 616 21.46 -4.67 13.55
N GLU A 617 20.15 -4.91 13.59
CA GLU A 617 19.48 -5.68 14.63
C GLU A 617 20.00 -7.12 14.70
N ASN A 618 20.34 -7.74 13.55
CA ASN A 618 20.95 -9.07 13.54
C ASN A 618 22.32 -9.15 14.25
N ASP A 619 23.07 -8.04 14.30
CA ASP A 619 24.36 -7.94 15.04
C ASP A 619 24.15 -7.56 16.51
N SER A 620 22.94 -7.10 16.87
CA SER A 620 22.64 -6.55 18.18
C SER A 620 21.98 -7.59 19.10
N ASN A 621 22.21 -7.45 20.40
CA ASN A 621 21.50 -8.23 21.42
C ASN A 621 20.61 -7.27 22.23
N ILE A 622 19.30 -7.39 22.05
CA ILE A 622 18.30 -6.43 22.51
C ILE A 622 17.52 -7.02 23.69
N ALA A 623 17.59 -6.38 24.85
CA ALA A 623 16.75 -6.74 25.99
C ALA A 623 15.35 -6.11 25.86
N LEU A 624 14.31 -6.85 26.25
CA LEU A 624 12.93 -6.35 26.26
C LEU A 624 12.68 -5.43 27.46
N TYR A 625 13.06 -5.90 28.65
CA TYR A 625 12.95 -5.15 29.90
C TYR A 625 14.32 -4.95 30.54
N GLU A 626 14.41 -3.98 31.46
CA GLU A 626 15.62 -3.67 32.20
C GLU A 626 16.12 -4.84 33.04
N ALA A 627 15.20 -5.71 33.49
CA ALA A 627 15.51 -6.92 34.26
C ALA A 627 16.25 -7.99 33.42
N ASP A 628 16.09 -7.97 32.10
CA ASP A 628 16.66 -8.96 31.18
C ASP A 628 18.06 -8.54 30.67
N ILE A 629 18.62 -7.43 31.17
CA ILE A 629 19.91 -6.92 30.72
C ILE A 629 21.04 -7.83 31.23
N VAL A 630 21.82 -8.34 30.28
CA VAL A 630 23.03 -9.14 30.53
C VAL A 630 24.29 -8.40 30.05
N ALA A 631 25.48 -8.91 30.37
CA ALA A 631 26.75 -8.29 29.98
C ALA A 631 26.92 -8.10 28.47
N ASN A 632 26.32 -8.98 27.67
CA ASN A 632 26.38 -8.95 26.21
C ASN A 632 25.24 -8.14 25.57
N THR A 633 24.35 -7.52 26.34
CA THR A 633 23.25 -6.70 25.81
C THR A 633 23.80 -5.40 25.25
N THR A 634 23.46 -5.09 24.00
CA THR A 634 23.88 -3.85 23.33
C THR A 634 22.80 -2.77 23.38
N HIS A 635 21.53 -3.17 23.34
CA HIS A 635 20.39 -2.26 23.29
C HIS A 635 19.25 -2.72 24.19
N LEU A 636 18.37 -1.77 24.52
CA LEU A 636 17.16 -1.97 25.30
C LEU A 636 15.96 -1.41 24.52
N GLU A 637 14.88 -2.20 24.48
CA GLU A 637 13.61 -1.82 23.88
C GLU A 637 13.01 -0.61 24.63
N ILE A 638 12.58 0.41 23.88
CA ILE A 638 11.93 1.59 24.48
C ILE A 638 10.60 1.16 25.09
N GLU A 639 9.75 0.48 24.31
CA GLU A 639 8.44 0.06 24.79
C GLU A 639 7.86 -1.06 23.90
N PRO A 640 7.53 -2.24 24.46
CA PRO A 640 7.16 -3.42 23.67
C PRO A 640 5.78 -3.32 23.00
N PHE A 641 4.83 -2.55 23.52
CA PHE A 641 3.49 -2.45 22.90
C PHE A 641 3.51 -1.80 21.51
N THR A 642 4.58 -1.05 21.20
CA THR A 642 4.75 -0.34 19.92
C THR A 642 5.05 -1.28 18.75
N LEU A 643 5.21 -2.59 19.00
CA LEU A 643 5.15 -3.66 18.00
C LEU A 643 3.80 -3.65 17.26
N LEU A 644 2.71 -3.39 17.98
CA LEU A 644 1.40 -3.25 17.38
C LEU A 644 1.26 -1.86 16.74
N GLY A 645 0.75 -1.83 15.51
CA GLY A 645 0.46 -0.60 14.80
C GLY A 645 -0.82 0.10 15.29
N VAL A 646 -1.21 1.15 14.58
CA VAL A 646 -2.36 2.01 14.90
C VAL A 646 -3.66 1.23 15.10
N CYS A 647 -4.04 0.38 14.14
CA CYS A 647 -5.35 -0.30 14.18
C CYS A 647 -5.37 -1.43 15.20
N ALA A 648 -4.25 -2.16 15.35
CA ALA A 648 -4.11 -3.22 16.33
C ALA A 648 -4.08 -2.67 17.77
N GLY A 649 -3.56 -1.45 17.95
CA GLY A 649 -3.54 -0.76 19.24
C GLY A 649 -4.92 -0.42 19.81
N LEU A 650 -6.02 -0.57 19.06
CA LEU A 650 -7.38 -0.37 19.56
C LEU A 650 -7.89 -1.50 20.45
N ILE A 651 -7.30 -2.68 20.32
CA ILE A 651 -7.71 -3.90 21.03
C ILE A 651 -7.25 -3.76 22.49
N PRO A 652 -8.15 -3.87 23.48
CA PRO A 652 -7.74 -3.98 24.87
C PRO A 652 -7.23 -5.41 25.13
N TYR A 653 -6.14 -5.52 25.90
CA TYR A 653 -5.51 -6.80 26.27
C TYR A 653 -5.29 -7.77 25.09
N PRO A 654 -4.64 -7.36 23.98
CA PRO A 654 -4.50 -8.18 22.78
C PRO A 654 -3.68 -9.47 23.00
N HIS A 655 -2.82 -9.48 24.03
CA HIS A 655 -1.99 -10.61 24.43
C HIS A 655 -2.79 -11.75 25.10
N HIS A 656 -4.04 -11.50 25.50
CA HIS A 656 -4.97 -12.50 26.03
C HIS A 656 -5.96 -13.02 24.98
N ASN A 657 -5.79 -12.64 23.71
CA ASN A 657 -6.58 -13.15 22.60
C ASN A 657 -5.73 -14.05 21.71
N GLN A 658 -6.36 -15.02 21.05
CA GLN A 658 -5.73 -15.74 19.95
C GLN A 658 -5.42 -14.80 18.76
N SER A 659 -4.30 -15.01 18.08
CA SER A 659 -3.83 -14.10 17.01
C SER A 659 -4.83 -13.81 15.88
N PRO A 660 -5.68 -14.75 15.38
CA PRO A 660 -6.63 -14.43 14.31
C PRO A 660 -7.68 -13.40 14.73
N ARG A 661 -8.02 -13.35 16.02
CA ARG A 661 -9.01 -12.42 16.58
C ARG A 661 -8.52 -10.99 16.52
N ASN A 662 -7.23 -10.79 16.79
CA ASN A 662 -6.60 -9.49 16.67
C ASN A 662 -6.59 -9.02 15.21
N THR A 663 -6.30 -9.93 14.26
CA THR A 663 -6.35 -9.64 12.82
C THR A 663 -7.76 -9.25 12.36
N TYR A 664 -8.79 -9.98 12.81
CA TYR A 664 -10.18 -9.64 12.49
C TYR A 664 -10.56 -8.27 13.03
N GLN A 665 -10.17 -7.92 14.25
CA GLN A 665 -10.45 -6.59 14.78
C GLN A 665 -9.77 -5.48 13.96
N CYS A 666 -8.54 -5.69 13.49
CA CYS A 666 -7.85 -4.70 12.66
C CYS A 666 -8.64 -4.38 11.37
N ALA A 667 -9.30 -5.38 10.79
CA ALA A 667 -10.18 -5.19 9.63
C ALA A 667 -11.52 -4.55 10.02
N MET A 668 -12.14 -4.99 11.13
CA MET A 668 -13.47 -4.50 11.55
C MET A 668 -13.41 -3.06 12.10
N GLY A 669 -12.36 -2.68 12.84
CA GLY A 669 -12.18 -1.33 13.36
C GLY A 669 -12.07 -0.26 12.26
N LYS A 670 -11.59 -0.63 11.07
CA LYS A 670 -11.59 0.24 9.88
C LYS A 670 -12.99 0.38 9.25
N GLN A 671 -13.91 -0.53 9.53
CA GLN A 671 -15.26 -0.55 8.98
C GLN A 671 -16.33 -0.02 9.94
N ALA A 672 -15.97 0.12 11.22
CA ALA A 672 -16.82 0.68 12.25
C ALA A 672 -17.25 2.10 11.89
N MET A 673 -18.52 2.42 12.12
CA MET A 673 -19.05 3.76 12.01
C MET A 673 -18.63 4.59 13.23
N GLY A 674 -18.37 5.87 13.04
CA GLY A 674 -17.92 6.74 14.11
C GLY A 674 -17.97 8.21 13.73
N THR A 675 -17.18 9.01 14.42
CA THR A 675 -16.89 10.38 13.99
C THR A 675 -15.67 10.35 13.08
N ILE A 676 -15.75 11.00 11.92
CA ILE A 676 -14.65 10.98 10.95
C ILE A 676 -13.66 12.12 11.22
N ALA A 677 -14.20 13.33 11.36
CA ALA A 677 -13.45 14.56 11.53
C ALA A 677 -14.36 15.67 12.09
N LEU A 678 -13.78 16.75 12.61
CA LEU A 678 -14.54 17.89 13.11
C LEU A 678 -15.30 18.63 11.99
N ASN A 679 -14.75 18.65 10.78
CA ASN A 679 -15.37 19.29 9.60
C ASN A 679 -16.38 18.40 8.85
N GLN A 680 -16.80 17.27 9.43
CA GLN A 680 -17.69 16.29 8.75
C GLN A 680 -19.03 16.85 8.26
N ARG A 681 -19.51 17.97 8.84
CA ARG A 681 -20.73 18.69 8.41
C ARG A 681 -20.48 19.64 7.23
N ASN A 682 -19.26 20.18 7.13
CA ASN A 682 -18.90 21.12 6.08
C ASN A 682 -18.50 20.41 4.77
N ARG A 683 -18.32 19.09 4.83
CA ARG A 683 -17.82 18.24 3.76
C ARG A 683 -18.95 17.52 3.00
N ILE A 684 -18.74 17.27 1.71
CA ILE A 684 -19.64 16.48 0.86
C ILE A 684 -18.86 15.33 0.21
N ASP A 685 -18.96 14.14 0.81
CA ASP A 685 -18.36 12.89 0.31
C ASP A 685 -19.39 12.00 -0.39
N THR A 686 -18.91 11.07 -1.23
CA THR A 686 -19.75 10.10 -1.94
C THR A 686 -20.63 9.30 -0.98
N LEU A 687 -20.04 8.82 0.11
CA LEU A 687 -20.71 8.04 1.14
C LEU A 687 -19.99 8.25 2.47
N LEU A 688 -20.75 8.56 3.51
CA LEU A 688 -20.22 8.85 4.83
C LEU A 688 -21.16 8.29 5.91
N TYR A 689 -20.59 7.63 6.92
CA TYR A 689 -21.32 6.96 8.00
C TYR A 689 -20.95 7.60 9.33
N ASN A 690 -21.92 8.24 9.98
CA ASN A 690 -21.72 8.85 11.29
C ASN A 690 -22.55 8.14 12.35
N LEU A 691 -22.03 8.07 13.57
CA LEU A 691 -22.82 7.72 14.74
C LEU A 691 -23.39 9.01 15.37
N VAL A 692 -24.60 8.96 15.90
CA VAL A 692 -25.22 10.13 16.55
C VAL A 692 -24.58 10.40 17.91
N TYR A 693 -24.39 9.36 18.72
CA TYR A 693 -23.86 9.47 20.10
C TYR A 693 -22.62 8.57 20.29
N PRO A 694 -21.46 8.90 19.71
CA PRO A 694 -20.23 8.14 19.93
C PRO A 694 -19.71 8.35 21.37
N MET A 695 -19.16 7.30 21.98
CA MET A 695 -18.64 7.33 23.36
C MET A 695 -17.15 6.98 23.39
N LYS A 696 -16.41 7.48 24.39
CA LYS A 696 -15.03 7.05 24.64
C LYS A 696 -15.00 5.61 25.17
N PRO A 697 -14.04 4.75 24.78
CA PRO A 697 -13.93 3.41 25.35
C PRO A 697 -13.60 3.45 26.85
N MET A 698 -14.32 2.67 27.68
CA MET A 698 -14.06 2.61 29.14
C MET A 698 -12.69 2.00 29.48
N VAL A 699 -12.30 0.95 28.75
CA VAL A 699 -10.94 0.39 28.82
C VAL A 699 -10.16 0.85 27.61
N LYS A 700 -9.17 1.72 27.81
CA LYS A 700 -8.37 2.28 26.72
C LYS A 700 -6.95 1.72 26.72
N SER A 701 -6.27 1.85 25.59
CA SER A 701 -4.84 1.55 25.50
C SER A 701 -4.07 2.87 25.44
N ARG A 702 -2.79 2.85 25.81
CA ARG A 702 -1.90 4.02 25.60
C ARG A 702 -1.87 4.43 24.12
N THR A 703 -1.93 3.45 23.20
CA THR A 703 -1.97 3.73 21.76
C THR A 703 -3.20 4.55 21.35
N ILE A 704 -4.38 4.32 21.96
CA ILE A 704 -5.60 5.10 21.70
C ILE A 704 -5.40 6.59 22.02
N GLU A 705 -4.70 6.88 23.12
CA GLU A 705 -4.37 8.26 23.53
C GLU A 705 -3.39 8.89 22.52
N LEU A 706 -2.33 8.17 22.16
CA LEU A 706 -1.29 8.65 21.24
C LEU A 706 -1.83 9.00 19.84
N ILE A 707 -2.85 8.29 19.37
CA ILE A 707 -3.47 8.55 18.06
C ILE A 707 -4.65 9.53 18.12
N ASN A 708 -5.02 10.03 19.31
CA ASN A 708 -6.21 10.87 19.56
C ASN A 708 -7.54 10.20 19.15
N PHE A 709 -7.67 8.87 19.27
CA PHE A 709 -8.92 8.18 18.94
C PHE A 709 -10.03 8.45 19.97
N GLU A 710 -9.67 8.82 21.20
CA GLU A 710 -10.65 9.18 22.22
C GLU A 710 -11.43 10.47 21.88
N GLU A 711 -10.85 11.37 21.09
CA GLU A 711 -11.54 12.60 20.65
C GLU A 711 -12.52 12.34 19.50
N LEU A 712 -12.24 11.35 18.65
CA LEU A 712 -13.07 10.95 17.52
C LEU A 712 -13.42 9.44 17.58
N PRO A 713 -14.18 8.99 18.59
CA PRO A 713 -14.43 7.57 18.79
C PRO A 713 -15.43 7.00 17.77
N ALA A 714 -15.37 5.67 17.63
CA ALA A 714 -16.17 4.90 16.66
C ALA A 714 -16.91 3.73 17.32
N GLY A 715 -17.83 4.02 18.23
CA GLY A 715 -18.59 3.02 18.98
C GLY A 715 -19.28 3.60 20.22
N GLN A 716 -19.93 2.72 20.98
CA GLN A 716 -20.64 3.02 22.22
C GLN A 716 -20.32 1.97 23.28
N ASN A 717 -20.28 2.37 24.55
CA ASN A 717 -20.24 1.41 25.65
C ASN A 717 -21.65 0.84 25.84
N ALA A 718 -21.78 -0.48 25.78
CA ALA A 718 -23.04 -1.18 26.00
C ALA A 718 -22.95 -1.96 27.30
N ILE A 719 -24.03 -1.99 28.08
CA ILE A 719 -24.15 -2.93 29.20
C ILE A 719 -24.44 -4.31 28.62
N VAL A 720 -23.49 -5.24 28.81
CA VAL A 720 -23.55 -6.58 28.24
C VAL A 720 -23.75 -7.61 29.34
N ALA A 721 -24.73 -8.49 29.13
CA ALA A 721 -24.89 -9.72 29.90
C ALA A 721 -24.40 -10.90 29.06
N VAL A 722 -23.48 -11.69 29.60
CA VAL A 722 -22.99 -12.92 28.95
C VAL A 722 -23.82 -14.10 29.45
N MET A 723 -24.84 -14.46 28.68
CA MET A 723 -25.75 -15.58 28.94
C MET A 723 -26.41 -16.05 27.65
N SER A 724 -26.95 -17.27 27.65
CA SER A 724 -27.78 -17.77 26.56
C SER A 724 -29.23 -17.35 26.80
N TYR A 725 -29.87 -16.71 25.82
CA TYR A 725 -31.23 -16.18 25.97
C TYR A 725 -32.07 -16.38 24.71
N SER A 726 -33.32 -16.85 24.86
CA SER A 726 -34.33 -17.03 23.78
C SER A 726 -34.00 -17.97 22.60
N GLY A 727 -32.74 -18.37 22.40
CA GLY A 727 -32.30 -19.21 21.27
C GLY A 727 -32.03 -18.45 19.97
N TYR A 728 -32.27 -17.13 19.93
CA TYR A 728 -31.94 -16.27 18.78
C TYR A 728 -30.51 -15.70 18.82
N ASP A 729 -29.70 -16.16 19.78
CA ASP A 729 -28.28 -15.82 19.99
C ASP A 729 -27.34 -16.99 19.65
N ILE A 730 -27.83 -18.00 18.94
CA ILE A 730 -27.02 -19.11 18.42
C ILE A 730 -26.11 -18.60 17.29
N GLU A 731 -24.89 -19.15 17.21
CA GLU A 731 -23.89 -18.81 16.17
C GLU A 731 -23.61 -17.29 16.01
N ASP A 732 -23.09 -16.65 17.07
CA ASP A 732 -22.68 -15.23 17.12
C ASP A 732 -23.79 -14.18 16.99
N ALA A 733 -25.05 -14.59 16.89
CA ALA A 733 -26.13 -13.62 16.94
C ALA A 733 -26.16 -12.93 18.32
N ILE A 734 -26.52 -11.65 18.30
CA ILE A 734 -26.66 -10.83 19.50
C ILE A 734 -28.10 -10.37 19.65
N ILE A 735 -28.55 -10.28 20.89
CA ILE A 735 -29.90 -9.83 21.21
C ILE A 735 -29.80 -8.41 21.74
N LEU A 736 -30.64 -7.52 21.22
CA LEU A 736 -30.63 -6.10 21.58
C LEU A 736 -31.89 -5.70 22.33
N ASN A 737 -31.75 -4.76 23.26
CA ASN A 737 -32.88 -4.16 23.99
C ASN A 737 -33.56 -3.08 23.14
N ARG A 738 -34.87 -3.22 22.91
CA ARG A 738 -35.67 -2.27 22.13
C ARG A 738 -35.62 -0.86 22.73
N ALA A 739 -35.78 -0.74 24.05
CA ALA A 739 -35.80 0.56 24.72
C ALA A 739 -34.46 1.29 24.61
N SER A 740 -33.34 0.56 24.67
CA SER A 740 -32.00 1.14 24.42
C SER A 740 -31.89 1.69 23.00
N LEU A 741 -32.41 0.97 22.00
CA LEU A 741 -32.46 1.44 20.61
C LEU A 741 -33.38 2.67 20.43
N ASP A 742 -34.49 2.74 21.17
CA ASP A 742 -35.40 3.90 21.17
C ASP A 742 -34.71 5.14 21.76
N ARG A 743 -34.00 4.99 22.88
CA ARG A 743 -33.21 6.05 23.53
C ARG A 743 -32.05 6.55 22.67
N GLY A 744 -31.47 5.71 21.81
CA GLY A 744 -30.48 6.14 20.81
C GLY A 744 -29.27 5.23 20.62
N TYR A 745 -29.25 4.05 21.24
CA TYR A 745 -28.17 3.07 21.05
C TYR A 745 -28.03 2.68 19.58
N GLY A 746 -26.82 2.73 19.06
CA GLY A 746 -26.45 2.37 17.69
C GLY A 746 -27.06 3.23 16.56
N ARG A 747 -27.65 4.38 16.87
CA ARG A 747 -28.27 5.24 15.84
C ARG A 747 -27.23 5.85 14.92
N CYS A 748 -27.39 5.65 13.61
CA CYS A 748 -26.44 6.11 12.61
C CYS A 748 -27.07 7.04 11.57
N LEU A 749 -26.24 7.88 10.98
CA LEU A 749 -26.55 8.78 9.88
C LEU A 749 -25.76 8.33 8.66
N VAL A 750 -26.48 8.06 7.57
CA VAL A 750 -25.89 7.70 6.28
C VAL A 750 -26.03 8.88 5.35
N TYR A 751 -24.91 9.43 4.94
CA TYR A 751 -24.85 10.52 3.98
C TYR A 751 -24.47 9.99 2.61
N ARG A 752 -25.14 10.47 1.57
CA ARG A 752 -24.87 10.14 0.17
C ARG A 752 -24.84 11.41 -0.66
N ASN A 753 -23.86 11.50 -1.55
CA ASN A 753 -23.78 12.60 -2.50
C ASN A 753 -24.46 12.23 -3.82
N GLN A 754 -25.26 13.15 -4.34
CA GLN A 754 -25.73 13.17 -5.71
C GLN A 754 -25.16 14.40 -6.40
N LYS A 755 -24.50 14.21 -7.55
CA LYS A 755 -23.89 15.31 -8.31
C LYS A 755 -24.53 15.45 -9.68
N ALA A 756 -24.74 16.69 -10.10
CA ALA A 756 -25.12 17.05 -11.46
C ALA A 756 -24.09 18.07 -11.99
N THR A 757 -23.64 17.87 -13.22
CA THR A 757 -22.74 18.82 -13.90
C THR A 757 -23.46 19.39 -15.10
N LEU A 758 -23.49 20.71 -15.22
CA LEU A 758 -23.98 21.44 -16.37
C LEU A 758 -22.78 21.79 -17.25
N LYS A 759 -22.74 21.20 -18.43
CA LYS A 759 -21.62 21.35 -19.35
C LYS A 759 -21.93 22.39 -20.41
N ARG A 760 -20.88 23.08 -20.84
CA ARG A 760 -20.87 23.84 -22.09
C ARG A 760 -20.23 23.00 -23.19
N TYR A 761 -20.81 23.03 -24.38
CA TYR A 761 -20.36 22.27 -25.53
C TYR A 761 -19.58 23.16 -26.51
N ALA A 762 -18.84 22.54 -27.43
CA ALA A 762 -18.01 23.25 -28.40
C ALA A 762 -18.85 24.13 -29.37
N ASN A 763 -20.08 23.73 -29.66
CA ASN A 763 -21.06 24.48 -30.45
C ASN A 763 -21.68 25.67 -29.68
N GLN A 764 -21.08 26.08 -28.57
CA GLN A 764 -21.54 27.13 -27.65
C GLN A 764 -22.88 26.86 -26.94
N THR A 765 -23.54 25.73 -27.20
CA THR A 765 -24.72 25.32 -26.42
C THR A 765 -24.33 24.88 -25.01
N TYR A 766 -25.29 24.91 -24.09
CA TYR A 766 -25.08 24.57 -22.68
C TYR A 766 -26.27 23.82 -22.10
N ASP A 767 -26.00 23.01 -21.08
CA ASP A 767 -27.03 22.38 -20.26
C ASP A 767 -27.76 23.42 -19.42
N ARG A 768 -29.09 23.31 -19.30
CA ARG A 768 -29.91 24.21 -18.46
C ARG A 768 -30.67 23.45 -17.39
N VAL A 769 -31.04 24.15 -16.32
CA VAL A 769 -31.97 23.65 -15.30
C VAL A 769 -33.28 24.42 -15.47
N MET A 770 -34.39 23.69 -15.51
CA MET A 770 -35.73 24.27 -15.67
C MET A 770 -36.46 24.24 -14.33
N GLY A 771 -37.26 25.27 -14.06
CA GLY A 771 -38.14 25.30 -12.89
C GLY A 771 -39.12 24.13 -12.83
N PRO A 772 -39.83 23.96 -11.70
CA PRO A 772 -40.80 22.89 -11.54
C PRO A 772 -42.00 23.10 -12.47
N LEU A 773 -42.41 22.04 -13.16
CA LEU A 773 -43.69 22.00 -13.85
C LEU A 773 -44.83 22.05 -12.82
N VAL A 774 -45.63 23.12 -12.89
CA VAL A 774 -46.85 23.31 -12.10
C VAL A 774 -48.03 22.72 -12.88
N ASP A 775 -48.87 21.98 -12.18
CA ASP A 775 -50.12 21.48 -12.72
C ASP A 775 -51.16 22.60 -12.77
N SER A 776 -51.77 22.80 -13.94
CA SER A 776 -52.69 23.92 -14.21
C SER A 776 -53.96 23.86 -13.35
N GLU A 777 -54.41 22.66 -12.98
CA GLU A 777 -55.64 22.46 -12.20
C GLU A 777 -55.41 22.74 -10.70
N THR A 778 -54.31 22.23 -10.15
CA THR A 778 -54.04 22.29 -8.71
C THR A 778 -53.15 23.47 -8.29
N GLN A 779 -52.55 24.17 -9.26
CA GLN A 779 -51.55 25.23 -9.04
C GLN A 779 -50.37 24.77 -8.16
N LYS A 780 -50.13 23.46 -8.08
CA LYS A 780 -49.05 22.84 -7.32
C LYS A 780 -48.06 22.14 -8.26
N PRO A 781 -46.78 22.03 -7.88
CA PRO A 781 -45.85 21.23 -8.66
C PRO A 781 -46.32 19.78 -8.74
N ILE A 782 -46.06 19.14 -9.89
CA ILE A 782 -46.31 17.71 -10.03
C ILE A 782 -45.55 16.93 -8.94
N TRP A 783 -46.05 15.75 -8.54
CA TRP A 783 -45.41 14.95 -7.48
C TRP A 783 -43.91 14.67 -7.70
N LYS A 784 -43.47 14.55 -8.96
CA LYS A 784 -42.05 14.37 -9.30
C LYS A 784 -41.18 15.60 -8.99
N HIS A 785 -41.77 16.79 -9.00
CA HIS A 785 -41.14 18.10 -8.81
C HIS A 785 -41.46 18.72 -7.44
N ASP A 786 -42.22 18.04 -6.59
CA ASP A 786 -42.65 18.54 -5.28
C ASP A 786 -41.49 18.99 -4.36
N VAL A 787 -40.32 18.38 -4.52
CA VAL A 787 -39.10 18.71 -3.76
C VAL A 787 -38.23 19.80 -4.39
N LEU A 788 -38.57 20.27 -5.59
CA LEU A 788 -37.82 21.29 -6.33
C LEU A 788 -38.20 22.68 -5.86
N ASP A 789 -37.20 23.55 -5.77
CA ASP A 789 -37.38 24.99 -5.60
C ASP A 789 -37.63 25.66 -6.96
N ALA A 790 -37.90 26.96 -6.97
CA ALA A 790 -38.20 27.75 -8.17
C ALA A 790 -37.09 27.69 -9.24
N ASP A 791 -35.84 27.45 -8.84
CA ASP A 791 -34.68 27.33 -9.72
C ASP A 791 -34.54 25.95 -10.38
N GLY A 792 -35.41 24.98 -10.04
CA GLY A 792 -35.37 23.62 -10.56
C GLY A 792 -34.34 22.70 -9.88
N ILE A 793 -33.77 23.14 -8.75
CA ILE A 793 -32.89 22.36 -7.87
C ILE A 793 -33.66 22.03 -6.59
N CYS A 794 -33.40 20.89 -5.97
CA CYS A 794 -34.12 20.52 -4.75
C CYS A 794 -33.78 21.40 -3.54
N SER A 795 -34.77 21.64 -2.67
CA SER A 795 -34.59 22.52 -1.51
C SER A 795 -34.05 21.78 -0.27
N PRO A 796 -33.07 22.34 0.48
CA PRO A 796 -32.63 21.80 1.76
C PRO A 796 -33.76 21.68 2.80
N GLY A 797 -33.81 20.56 3.52
CA GLY A 797 -34.83 20.24 4.52
C GLY A 797 -35.95 19.34 3.99
N MET A 798 -36.18 19.32 2.68
CA MET A 798 -37.24 18.51 2.07
C MET A 798 -36.95 17.02 2.15
N LYS A 799 -38.01 16.23 2.35
CA LYS A 799 -37.98 14.76 2.28
C LYS A 799 -38.15 14.35 0.82
N VAL A 800 -37.17 13.65 0.28
CA VAL A 800 -37.21 13.07 -1.07
C VAL A 800 -37.60 11.60 -1.02
N GLU A 801 -38.57 11.23 -1.85
CA GLU A 801 -39.09 9.89 -2.02
C GLU A 801 -38.62 9.28 -3.35
N ASN A 802 -38.76 7.96 -3.47
CA ASN A 802 -38.24 7.21 -4.62
C ASN A 802 -38.83 7.74 -5.94
N LYS A 803 -37.99 7.98 -6.94
CA LYS A 803 -38.33 8.52 -8.28
C LYS A 803 -38.66 10.02 -8.35
N GLN A 804 -38.56 10.78 -7.25
CA GLN A 804 -38.63 12.24 -7.32
C GLN A 804 -37.33 12.84 -7.92
N ILE A 805 -37.45 14.03 -8.52
CA ILE A 805 -36.35 14.71 -9.22
C ILE A 805 -35.59 15.60 -8.23
N LEU A 806 -34.26 15.48 -8.24
CA LEU A 806 -33.35 16.29 -7.42
C LEU A 806 -32.84 17.52 -8.17
N VAL A 807 -32.59 17.36 -9.48
CA VAL A 807 -32.19 18.46 -10.37
C VAL A 807 -32.91 18.26 -11.71
N ASN A 808 -33.72 19.24 -12.09
CA ASN A 808 -34.46 19.21 -13.35
C ASN A 808 -33.59 19.70 -14.51
N LYS A 809 -32.65 18.85 -14.92
CA LYS A 809 -31.66 19.14 -15.97
C LYS A 809 -32.21 18.84 -17.38
N SER A 810 -32.04 19.77 -18.31
CA SER A 810 -32.27 19.59 -19.74
C SER A 810 -30.97 19.77 -20.54
N MET A 811 -30.71 18.86 -21.47
CA MET A 811 -29.52 18.83 -22.33
C MET A 811 -29.88 19.13 -23.79
N PRO A 812 -29.07 19.87 -24.55
CA PRO A 812 -29.33 20.09 -25.97
C PRO A 812 -29.25 18.76 -26.75
N ALA A 813 -30.17 18.53 -27.69
CA ALA A 813 -30.23 17.30 -28.48
C ALA A 813 -29.01 17.15 -29.40
N ILE A 814 -28.54 18.27 -29.97
CA ILE A 814 -27.34 18.33 -30.82
C ILE A 814 -26.17 18.82 -29.97
N THR A 815 -25.29 17.89 -29.60
CA THR A 815 -24.08 18.18 -28.80
C THR A 815 -22.80 18.24 -29.63
N ARG A 816 -22.86 17.80 -30.90
CA ARG A 816 -21.74 17.74 -31.85
C ARG A 816 -22.23 18.10 -33.25
N GLY A 817 -21.63 19.13 -33.85
CA GLY A 817 -21.92 19.63 -35.19
C GLY A 817 -21.08 20.87 -35.49
N ASP A 818 -20.81 21.15 -36.76
CA ASP A 818 -20.02 22.32 -37.17
C ASP A 818 -20.64 23.61 -36.64
N ALA A 819 -19.78 24.49 -36.14
CA ALA A 819 -20.16 25.86 -35.84
C ALA A 819 -20.68 26.50 -37.14
N MET A 820 -21.96 26.88 -37.13
CA MET A 820 -22.64 27.79 -38.07
C MET A 820 -22.05 27.84 -39.50
N ASN A 821 -22.77 27.29 -40.49
CA ASN A 821 -22.69 27.86 -41.84
C ASN A 821 -23.17 29.32 -41.75
N PRO A 822 -22.35 30.34 -42.06
CA PRO A 822 -22.75 31.75 -41.91
C PRO A 822 -23.89 32.19 -42.85
N MET A 823 -24.37 31.31 -43.73
CA MET A 823 -25.38 31.60 -44.75
C MET A 823 -26.84 31.37 -44.31
N GLU A 824 -27.12 30.69 -43.20
CA GLU A 824 -28.48 30.52 -42.68
C GLU A 824 -28.72 31.46 -41.49
N ASN A 825 -29.23 32.66 -41.79
CA ASN A 825 -29.46 33.73 -40.82
C ASN A 825 -30.76 33.57 -39.98
N GLN A 826 -31.25 32.34 -39.80
CA GLN A 826 -32.36 32.05 -38.89
C GLN A 826 -31.82 31.38 -37.62
N PRO A 827 -32.06 31.94 -36.42
CA PRO A 827 -31.72 31.27 -35.17
C PRO A 827 -32.60 30.03 -35.03
N ARG A 828 -32.09 28.87 -35.46
CA ARG A 828 -32.75 27.59 -35.20
C ARG A 828 -32.85 27.43 -33.69
N GLN A 829 -34.06 27.40 -33.14
CA GLN A 829 -34.28 27.17 -31.71
C GLN A 829 -33.55 25.89 -31.30
N THR A 830 -32.67 25.98 -30.31
CA THR A 830 -31.94 24.81 -29.82
C THR A 830 -32.93 23.87 -29.16
N GLU A 831 -33.07 22.67 -29.70
CA GLU A 831 -33.94 21.64 -29.14
C GLU A 831 -33.29 21.02 -27.89
N TYR A 832 -34.06 20.91 -26.81
CA TYR A 832 -33.61 20.36 -25.53
C TYR A 832 -34.33 19.05 -25.22
N ARG A 833 -33.57 18.10 -24.68
CA ARG A 833 -34.04 16.82 -24.16
C ARG A 833 -33.87 16.78 -22.65
N ASP A 834 -34.92 16.44 -21.93
CA ASP A 834 -34.87 16.33 -20.47
C ASP A 834 -34.06 15.11 -20.02
N THR A 835 -33.14 15.36 -19.09
CA THR A 835 -32.25 14.36 -18.47
C THR A 835 -32.14 14.60 -16.96
N PRO A 836 -33.28 14.60 -16.23
CA PRO A 836 -33.30 14.96 -14.83
C PRO A 836 -32.50 13.98 -13.98
N ASN A 837 -31.89 14.49 -12.92
CA ASN A 837 -31.26 13.65 -11.91
C ASN A 837 -32.32 13.20 -10.89
N MET A 838 -32.62 11.90 -10.85
CA MET A 838 -33.68 11.35 -10.01
C MET A 838 -33.12 10.62 -8.79
N TYR A 839 -33.81 10.73 -7.67
CA TYR A 839 -33.52 9.92 -6.49
C TYR A 839 -33.99 8.49 -6.68
N LYS A 840 -33.09 7.53 -6.45
CA LYS A 840 -33.36 6.08 -6.50
C LYS A 840 -32.94 5.47 -5.18
N GLY A 841 -33.91 5.08 -4.36
CA GLY A 841 -33.66 4.47 -3.06
C GLY A 841 -34.93 3.85 -2.49
N PRO A 842 -34.82 2.75 -1.71
CA PRO A 842 -35.98 2.08 -1.14
C PRO A 842 -36.63 2.91 -0.01
N ILE A 843 -35.84 3.72 0.69
CA ILE A 843 -36.29 4.57 1.79
C ILE A 843 -36.14 6.04 1.41
N PRO A 844 -37.04 6.92 1.88
CA PRO A 844 -36.88 8.36 1.73
C PRO A 844 -35.58 8.88 2.34
N SER A 845 -35.06 9.98 1.79
CA SER A 845 -33.92 10.70 2.36
C SER A 845 -34.32 12.15 2.62
N PHE A 846 -33.58 12.83 3.48
CA PHE A 846 -33.69 14.28 3.64
C PHE A 846 -32.56 14.95 2.88
N ILE A 847 -32.86 16.05 2.19
CA ILE A 847 -31.84 16.90 1.58
C ILE A 847 -31.24 17.75 2.69
N GLU A 848 -29.97 17.55 3.02
CA GLU A 848 -29.33 18.32 4.10
C GLU A 848 -28.71 19.61 3.55
N ARG A 849 -28.07 19.51 2.39
CA ARG A 849 -27.32 20.62 1.81
C ARG A 849 -27.27 20.52 0.29
N VAL A 850 -27.41 21.65 -0.36
CA VAL A 850 -27.13 21.83 -1.78
C VAL A 850 -25.96 22.80 -1.92
N MET A 851 -24.99 22.43 -2.74
CA MET A 851 -23.82 23.25 -3.06
C MET A 851 -23.76 23.45 -4.56
N ILE A 852 -23.69 24.72 -4.98
CA ILE A 852 -23.48 25.13 -6.37
C ILE A 852 -22.06 25.71 -6.43
N SER A 853 -21.26 25.24 -7.38
CA SER A 853 -19.90 25.73 -7.63
C SER A 853 -19.67 25.79 -9.14
N SER A 854 -18.81 26.70 -9.60
CA SER A 854 -18.29 26.70 -10.96
C SER A 854 -16.85 26.18 -10.98
N ASN A 855 -16.47 25.48 -12.05
CA ASN A 855 -15.07 25.16 -12.34
C ASN A 855 -14.42 26.29 -13.14
N ALA A 856 -13.10 26.21 -13.38
CA ALA A 856 -12.37 27.16 -14.23
C ALA A 856 -12.85 27.19 -15.69
N ASP A 857 -13.52 26.13 -16.15
CA ASP A 857 -14.13 26.03 -17.48
C ASP A 857 -15.59 26.59 -17.51
N ASP A 858 -15.98 27.36 -16.49
CA ASP A 858 -17.34 27.89 -16.25
C ASP A 858 -18.47 26.83 -16.22
N ALA A 859 -18.10 25.55 -16.11
CA ALA A 859 -19.07 24.48 -15.94
C ALA A 859 -19.62 24.46 -14.51
N PHE A 860 -20.94 24.59 -14.36
CA PHE A 860 -21.59 24.49 -13.05
C PHE A 860 -21.62 23.03 -12.55
N LEU A 861 -21.27 22.86 -11.28
CA LEU A 861 -21.31 21.62 -10.53
C LEU A 861 -22.26 21.81 -9.34
N ILE A 862 -23.35 21.05 -9.37
CA ILE A 862 -24.34 20.98 -8.29
C ILE A 862 -24.07 19.69 -7.51
N LYS A 863 -23.79 19.80 -6.22
CA LYS A 863 -23.65 18.68 -5.29
C LYS A 863 -24.76 18.74 -4.24
N ILE A 864 -25.45 17.63 -4.08
CA ILE A 864 -26.58 17.48 -3.16
C ILE A 864 -26.20 16.41 -2.13
N LEU A 865 -26.22 16.79 -0.87
CA LEU A 865 -25.98 15.91 0.26
C LEU A 865 -27.32 15.40 0.79
N LEU A 866 -27.55 14.10 0.64
CA LEU A 866 -28.72 13.41 1.16
C LEU A 866 -28.36 12.73 2.48
N ARG A 867 -29.21 12.88 3.50
CA ARG A 867 -29.08 12.22 4.80
C ARG A 867 -30.21 11.21 5.01
N GLN A 868 -29.85 10.04 5.53
CA GLN A 868 -30.78 9.07 6.07
C GLN A 868 -30.41 8.77 7.53
N THR A 869 -31.36 8.91 8.45
CA THR A 869 -31.20 8.47 9.83
C THR A 869 -31.69 7.02 9.93
N ARG A 870 -30.82 6.12 10.41
CA ARG A 870 -31.14 4.70 10.51
C ARG A 870 -30.98 4.21 11.94
N ARG A 871 -32.04 3.59 12.44
CA ARG A 871 -32.02 2.82 13.70
C ARG A 871 -31.46 1.43 13.41
N PRO A 872 -30.73 0.80 14.35
CA PRO A 872 -30.41 -0.62 14.23
C PRO A 872 -31.67 -1.48 14.07
N GLU A 873 -31.59 -2.44 13.14
CA GLU A 873 -32.65 -3.40 12.83
C GLU A 873 -32.09 -4.83 12.77
N LEU A 874 -32.97 -5.83 12.68
CA LEU A 874 -32.56 -7.23 12.54
C LEU A 874 -31.65 -7.41 11.32
N GLY A 875 -30.53 -8.10 11.48
CA GLY A 875 -29.55 -8.27 10.39
C GLY A 875 -28.42 -7.23 10.36
N ASP A 876 -28.49 -6.15 11.14
CA ASP A 876 -27.38 -5.21 11.28
C ASP A 876 -26.18 -5.85 12.00
N LYS A 877 -24.97 -5.43 11.61
CA LYS A 877 -23.72 -5.97 12.16
C LYS A 877 -23.11 -5.09 13.22
N PHE A 878 -22.77 -5.71 14.34
CA PHE A 878 -21.97 -5.14 15.41
C PHE A 878 -20.68 -5.95 15.60
N SER A 879 -19.69 -5.33 16.21
CA SER A 879 -18.44 -5.99 16.60
C SER A 879 -18.02 -5.52 17.97
N SER A 880 -17.58 -6.45 18.80
CA SER A 880 -16.70 -6.09 19.94
C SER A 880 -15.29 -5.80 19.42
N ARG A 881 -14.42 -5.24 20.28
CA ARG A 881 -13.01 -4.98 19.94
C ARG A 881 -12.11 -6.23 19.90
N HIS A 882 -12.69 -7.43 19.96
CA HIS A 882 -11.95 -8.71 20.03
C HIS A 882 -12.20 -9.60 18.80
N GLY A 883 -12.57 -9.02 17.65
CA GLY A 883 -12.81 -9.78 16.43
C GLY A 883 -13.99 -10.76 16.53
N GLN A 884 -14.95 -10.46 17.41
CA GLN A 884 -16.24 -11.14 17.48
C GLN A 884 -17.29 -10.24 16.84
N LYS A 885 -17.58 -10.55 15.57
CA LYS A 885 -18.68 -9.96 14.80
C LYS A 885 -19.97 -10.68 15.19
N GLY A 886 -21.04 -9.94 15.40
CA GLY A 886 -22.37 -10.47 15.67
C GLY A 886 -23.42 -9.74 14.85
N VAL A 887 -24.44 -10.47 14.43
CA VAL A 887 -25.61 -9.92 13.75
C VAL A 887 -26.73 -9.77 14.77
N THR A 888 -27.53 -8.71 14.69
CA THR A 888 -28.74 -8.59 15.52
C THR A 888 -29.73 -9.70 15.16
N GLY A 889 -29.90 -10.68 16.05
CA GLY A 889 -30.78 -11.84 15.86
C GLY A 889 -32.21 -11.59 16.35
N LEU A 890 -32.35 -10.91 17.50
CA LEU A 890 -33.65 -10.53 18.06
C LEU A 890 -33.56 -9.16 18.73
N ILE A 891 -34.67 -8.41 18.70
CA ILE A 891 -34.86 -7.17 19.45
C ILE A 891 -35.98 -7.41 20.45
N VAL A 892 -35.65 -7.35 21.74
CA VAL A 892 -36.52 -7.76 22.85
C VAL A 892 -36.98 -6.52 23.63
N GLN A 893 -38.17 -6.57 24.23
CA GLN A 893 -38.66 -5.48 25.08
C GLN A 893 -37.81 -5.34 26.34
N GLN A 894 -37.78 -4.16 26.96
CA GLN A 894 -36.98 -3.94 28.16
C GLN A 894 -37.48 -4.77 29.36
N GLU A 895 -38.80 -4.96 29.46
CA GLU A 895 -39.45 -5.72 30.54
C GLU A 895 -39.10 -7.21 30.52
N ASP A 896 -38.86 -7.79 29.35
CA ASP A 896 -38.46 -9.19 29.23
C ASP A 896 -36.97 -9.41 29.56
N MET A 897 -36.16 -8.35 29.53
CA MET A 897 -34.72 -8.45 29.80
C MET A 897 -34.46 -8.78 31.28
N PRO A 898 -33.44 -9.60 31.57
CA PRO A 898 -33.05 -9.86 32.96
C PRO A 898 -32.50 -8.58 33.60
N PHE A 899 -32.75 -8.40 34.89
CA PHE A 899 -32.35 -7.21 35.64
C PHE A 899 -31.65 -7.59 36.96
N ASN A 900 -30.72 -6.75 37.41
CA ASN A 900 -30.06 -6.92 38.72
C ASN A 900 -30.86 -6.25 39.85
N GLU A 901 -30.41 -6.38 41.10
CA GLU A 901 -31.06 -5.75 42.28
C GLU A 901 -31.18 -4.22 42.18
N GLN A 902 -30.30 -3.58 41.39
CA GLN A 902 -30.33 -2.13 41.13
C GLN A 902 -31.28 -1.74 39.99
N GLY A 903 -31.92 -2.71 39.31
CA GLY A 903 -32.80 -2.49 38.16
C GLY A 903 -32.07 -2.29 36.83
N ILE A 904 -30.77 -2.55 36.75
CA ILE A 904 -29.99 -2.48 35.52
C ILE A 904 -30.32 -3.70 34.65
N CYS A 905 -30.85 -3.43 33.46
CA CYS A 905 -31.04 -4.41 32.39
C CYS A 905 -29.95 -4.25 31.31
N PRO A 906 -29.53 -5.32 30.62
CA PRO A 906 -28.55 -5.22 29.55
C PRO A 906 -29.10 -4.47 28.33
N ASP A 907 -28.21 -3.72 27.67
CA ASP A 907 -28.47 -3.19 26.33
C ASP A 907 -28.40 -4.30 25.28
N MET A 908 -27.56 -5.30 25.56
CA MET A 908 -27.29 -6.40 24.66
C MET A 908 -26.90 -7.67 25.43
N ILE A 909 -27.40 -8.81 24.95
CA ILE A 909 -27.04 -10.13 25.44
C ILE A 909 -26.10 -10.79 24.44
N MET A 910 -25.04 -11.41 24.95
CA MET A 910 -24.10 -12.19 24.16
C MET A 910 -24.02 -13.61 24.70
N ASN A 911 -24.10 -14.57 23.79
CA ASN A 911 -23.98 -15.98 24.10
C ASN A 911 -22.55 -16.37 24.57
N PRO A 912 -22.40 -17.13 25.68
CA PRO A 912 -21.10 -17.60 26.18
C PRO A 912 -20.37 -18.60 25.25
N HIS A 913 -21.06 -19.30 24.34
CA HIS A 913 -20.45 -20.32 23.49
C HIS A 913 -19.32 -19.80 22.57
N GLY A 914 -19.29 -18.49 22.31
CA GLY A 914 -18.23 -17.86 21.54
C GLY A 914 -16.87 -17.82 22.24
N PHE A 915 -16.79 -17.87 23.58
CA PHE A 915 -15.52 -17.68 24.29
C PHE A 915 -14.59 -18.90 24.24
N PRO A 916 -15.04 -20.15 24.50
CA PRO A 916 -14.13 -21.31 24.58
C PRO A 916 -13.40 -21.59 23.27
N SER A 917 -14.11 -21.62 22.14
CA SER A 917 -13.53 -21.91 20.82
C SER A 917 -12.58 -20.80 20.34
N ARG A 918 -12.87 -19.54 20.73
CA ARG A 918 -12.16 -18.35 20.20
C ARG A 918 -11.05 -17.86 21.10
N MET A 919 -11.06 -18.30 22.36
CA MET A 919 -10.09 -17.95 23.40
C MET A 919 -9.87 -16.42 23.50
N THR A 920 -10.96 -15.65 23.49
CA THR A 920 -10.93 -14.18 23.63
C THR A 920 -11.08 -13.78 25.09
N VAL A 921 -10.10 -14.15 25.91
CA VAL A 921 -10.10 -13.87 27.35
C VAL A 921 -9.96 -12.37 27.63
N GLY A 922 -9.27 -11.64 26.74
CA GLY A 922 -9.14 -10.18 26.85
C GLY A 922 -10.48 -9.43 26.92
N LYS A 923 -11.55 -9.99 26.33
CA LYS A 923 -12.90 -9.40 26.40
C LYS A 923 -13.54 -9.54 27.78
N LEU A 924 -13.24 -10.63 28.48
CA LEU A 924 -13.69 -10.81 29.86
C LEU A 924 -12.99 -9.77 30.76
N MET A 925 -11.67 -9.61 30.58
CA MET A 925 -10.90 -8.58 31.28
C MET A 925 -11.39 -7.16 30.95
N GLU A 926 -11.77 -6.88 29.69
CA GLU A 926 -12.38 -5.60 29.29
C GLU A 926 -13.66 -5.30 30.10
N LEU A 927 -14.54 -6.29 30.28
CA LEU A 927 -15.78 -6.13 31.02
C LEU A 927 -15.53 -5.83 32.50
N LEU A 928 -14.61 -6.57 33.15
CA LEU A 928 -14.23 -6.34 34.54
C LEU A 928 -13.63 -4.93 34.74
N GLY A 929 -12.63 -4.57 33.94
CA GLY A 929 -11.99 -3.27 34.02
C GLY A 929 -12.96 -2.13 33.68
N GLY A 930 -13.89 -2.34 32.76
CA GLY A 930 -14.93 -1.38 32.45
C GLY A 930 -15.89 -1.17 33.63
N LYS A 931 -16.29 -2.26 34.30
CA LYS A 931 -17.20 -2.21 35.46
C LYS A 931 -16.54 -1.51 36.65
N ALA A 932 -15.34 -1.92 37.04
CA ALA A 932 -14.59 -1.30 38.13
C ALA A 932 -14.31 0.19 37.85
N GLY A 933 -13.90 0.51 36.61
CA GLY A 933 -13.65 1.89 36.21
C GLY A 933 -14.88 2.78 36.28
N LEU A 934 -16.05 2.26 35.91
CA LEU A 934 -17.30 3.01 36.03
C LEU A 934 -17.65 3.32 37.49
N LEU A 935 -17.44 2.38 38.41
CA LEU A 935 -17.75 2.54 39.83
C LEU A 935 -16.77 3.50 40.54
N GLU A 936 -15.48 3.44 40.21
CA GLU A 936 -14.47 4.32 40.79
C GLU A 936 -14.32 5.68 40.07
N GLY A 937 -15.00 5.87 38.93
CA GLY A 937 -14.90 7.10 38.13
C GLY A 937 -13.57 7.26 37.39
N LYS A 938 -12.93 6.15 36.99
CA LYS A 938 -11.64 6.15 36.30
C LYS A 938 -11.64 5.30 35.03
N PHE A 939 -10.78 5.65 34.08
CA PHE A 939 -10.56 4.84 32.87
C PHE A 939 -9.42 3.85 33.10
N HIS A 940 -9.68 2.55 32.92
CA HIS A 940 -8.64 1.52 33.02
C HIS A 940 -7.85 1.39 31.73
N TYR A 941 -6.62 0.88 31.88
CA TYR A 941 -5.73 0.64 30.76
C TYR A 941 -5.63 -0.84 30.40
N GLY A 942 -5.95 -1.18 29.16
CA GLY A 942 -5.78 -2.50 28.56
C GLY A 942 -4.66 -2.53 27.51
N THR A 943 -3.52 -1.88 27.77
CA THR A 943 -2.41 -1.80 26.82
C THR A 943 -1.78 -3.18 26.54
N ALA A 944 -1.21 -3.40 25.35
CA ALA A 944 -0.53 -4.66 25.03
C ALA A 944 0.66 -4.91 25.97
N PHE A 945 0.87 -6.17 26.35
CA PHE A 945 1.94 -6.63 27.25
C PHE A 945 1.98 -5.96 28.65
N GLY A 946 0.87 -5.31 29.05
CA GLY A 946 0.72 -4.66 30.35
C GLY A 946 -0.74 -4.34 30.62
N GLY A 947 -1.00 -3.17 31.20
CA GLY A 947 -2.34 -2.72 31.59
C GLY A 947 -2.66 -3.00 33.06
N SER A 948 -3.88 -2.64 33.48
CA SER A 948 -4.40 -2.90 34.82
C SER A 948 -4.52 -4.40 35.06
N LYS A 949 -4.00 -4.88 36.19
CA LYS A 949 -4.04 -6.30 36.57
C LYS A 949 -5.43 -6.67 37.08
N VAL A 950 -5.77 -7.95 36.92
CA VAL A 950 -7.07 -8.47 37.38
C VAL A 950 -7.18 -8.44 38.90
N SER A 951 -6.10 -8.67 39.64
CA SER A 951 -6.07 -8.59 41.12
C SER A 951 -6.61 -7.26 41.62
N ASP A 952 -6.08 -6.18 41.07
CA ASP A 952 -6.38 -4.81 41.51
C ASP A 952 -7.84 -4.48 41.17
N ILE A 953 -8.29 -4.84 39.96
CA ILE A 953 -9.67 -4.66 39.51
C ILE A 953 -10.66 -5.44 40.40
N CYS A 954 -10.30 -6.67 40.82
CA CYS A 954 -11.13 -7.49 41.69
C CYS A 954 -11.32 -6.82 43.08
N GLU A 955 -10.26 -6.27 43.66
CA GLU A 955 -10.32 -5.57 44.94
C GLU A 955 -11.21 -4.31 44.85
N GLU A 956 -11.13 -3.58 43.74
CA GLU A 956 -11.97 -2.40 43.47
C GLU A 956 -13.46 -2.77 43.35
N LEU A 957 -13.79 -3.90 42.72
CA LEU A 957 -15.18 -4.38 42.66
C LEU A 957 -15.72 -4.76 44.04
N VAL A 958 -14.92 -5.48 44.85
CA VAL A 958 -15.29 -5.86 46.22
C VAL A 958 -15.51 -4.64 47.10
N ARG A 959 -14.66 -3.62 46.97
CA ARG A 959 -14.79 -2.34 47.71
C ARG A 959 -16.14 -1.66 47.44
N ASN A 960 -16.68 -1.81 46.24
CA ASN A 960 -17.96 -1.25 45.82
C ASN A 960 -19.15 -2.21 46.01
N GLY A 961 -18.96 -3.31 46.75
CA GLY A 961 -20.03 -4.27 47.07
C GLY A 961 -20.41 -5.24 45.94
N PHE A 962 -19.62 -5.29 44.86
CA PHE A 962 -19.81 -6.26 43.78
C PHE A 962 -18.94 -7.51 43.97
N ASN A 963 -19.32 -8.60 43.33
CA ASN A 963 -18.51 -9.80 43.29
C ASN A 963 -17.16 -9.53 42.61
N TYR A 964 -16.07 -10.07 43.18
CA TYR A 964 -14.72 -9.99 42.61
C TYR A 964 -14.65 -10.52 41.18
N GLN A 965 -15.48 -11.51 40.84
CA GLN A 965 -15.57 -12.05 39.48
C GLN A 965 -16.46 -11.23 38.53
N GLY A 966 -17.05 -10.12 38.97
CA GLY A 966 -17.98 -9.32 38.15
C GLY A 966 -19.27 -10.04 37.73
N LYS A 967 -19.59 -11.18 38.35
CA LYS A 967 -20.84 -11.91 38.14
C LYS A 967 -21.89 -11.45 39.14
N ASP A 968 -23.05 -11.08 38.61
CA ASP A 968 -24.19 -10.59 39.39
C ASP A 968 -25.31 -11.63 39.44
N ILE A 969 -26.16 -11.56 40.46
CA ILE A 969 -27.45 -12.25 40.48
C ILE A 969 -28.41 -11.44 39.62
N LEU A 970 -28.95 -12.05 38.57
CA LEU A 970 -29.99 -11.44 37.74
C LEU A 970 -31.31 -12.17 37.92
N THR A 971 -32.39 -11.42 37.94
CA THR A 971 -33.77 -11.91 37.93
C THR A 971 -34.29 -11.94 36.50
N SER A 972 -34.98 -13.02 36.14
CA SER A 972 -35.61 -13.18 34.83
C SER A 972 -36.74 -12.16 34.65
N GLY A 973 -36.70 -11.37 33.58
CA GLY A 973 -37.78 -10.43 33.26
C GLY A 973 -39.08 -11.12 32.85
N ILE A 974 -38.99 -12.35 32.31
CA ILE A 974 -40.15 -13.13 31.84
C ILE A 974 -40.91 -13.74 33.02
N THR A 975 -40.19 -14.39 33.95
CA THR A 975 -40.80 -15.19 35.03
C THR A 975 -40.81 -14.47 36.38
N GLY A 976 -39.99 -13.44 36.55
CA GLY A 976 -39.78 -12.78 37.85
C GLY A 976 -38.92 -13.58 38.84
N GLU A 977 -38.47 -14.78 38.48
CA GLU A 977 -37.64 -15.63 39.33
C GLU A 977 -36.14 -15.33 39.16
N PRO A 978 -35.31 -15.49 40.21
CA PRO A 978 -33.87 -15.38 40.08
C PRO A 978 -33.32 -16.46 39.14
N LEU A 979 -32.37 -16.09 38.27
CA LEU A 979 -31.68 -17.05 37.42
C LEU A 979 -30.83 -18.01 38.26
N GLN A 980 -30.81 -19.29 37.90
CA GLN A 980 -30.07 -20.33 38.63
C GLN A 980 -28.56 -20.11 38.65
N ALA A 981 -28.01 -19.43 37.63
CA ALA A 981 -26.59 -19.15 37.51
C ALA A 981 -26.31 -17.66 37.60
N TYR A 982 -25.19 -17.29 38.21
CA TYR A 982 -24.69 -15.93 38.20
C TYR A 982 -24.28 -15.51 36.80
N ILE A 983 -24.72 -14.33 36.39
CA ILE A 983 -24.49 -13.82 35.03
C ILE A 983 -23.35 -12.83 35.04
N TYR A 984 -22.43 -13.00 34.11
CA TYR A 984 -21.32 -12.07 33.94
C TYR A 984 -21.81 -10.81 33.23
N HIS A 985 -21.73 -9.67 33.93
CA HIS A 985 -22.49 -8.47 33.59
C HIS A 985 -21.67 -7.19 33.81
N GLY A 986 -21.57 -6.36 32.76
CA GLY A 986 -20.82 -5.10 32.82
C GLY A 986 -20.67 -4.40 31.46
N PRO A 987 -20.03 -3.22 31.43
CA PRO A 987 -19.89 -2.42 30.22
C PRO A 987 -18.80 -2.99 29.28
N VAL A 988 -19.13 -3.12 28.00
CA VAL A 988 -18.19 -3.51 26.92
C VAL A 988 -18.33 -2.53 25.76
N TYR A 989 -17.20 -2.16 25.15
CA TYR A 989 -17.22 -1.23 24.02
C TYR A 989 -17.58 -1.94 22.72
N TYR A 990 -18.73 -1.60 22.15
CA TYR A 990 -19.24 -2.17 20.90
C TYR A 990 -19.22 -1.16 19.76
N GLN A 991 -18.90 -1.67 18.57
CA GLN A 991 -18.76 -0.92 17.34
C GLN A 991 -19.85 -1.34 16.36
N LYS A 992 -20.64 -0.40 15.85
CA LYS A 992 -21.58 -0.66 14.76
C LYS A 992 -20.83 -0.64 13.43
N LEU A 993 -20.96 -1.68 12.61
CA LEU A 993 -20.25 -1.80 11.34
C LEU A 993 -21.07 -1.24 10.17
N LYS A 994 -20.40 -0.85 9.08
CA LYS A 994 -21.06 -0.32 7.86
C LYS A 994 -22.05 -1.27 7.18
N HIS A 995 -21.97 -2.57 7.45
CA HIS A 995 -22.74 -3.59 6.75
C HIS A 995 -24.13 -3.73 7.36
N MET A 996 -25.05 -2.87 6.94
CA MET A 996 -26.46 -2.91 7.31
C MET A 996 -27.27 -3.78 6.34
N VAL A 997 -28.34 -4.40 6.83
CA VAL A 997 -29.22 -5.26 6.01
C VAL A 997 -29.92 -4.45 4.90
N LEU A 998 -30.30 -3.21 5.19
CA LEU A 998 -30.97 -2.32 4.25
C LEU A 998 -30.16 -2.08 2.95
N ASP A 999 -28.84 -1.97 3.10
CA ASP A 999 -27.93 -1.79 1.99
C ASP A 999 -27.50 -3.12 1.34
N LYS A 1000 -28.11 -4.24 1.76
CA LYS A 1000 -27.85 -5.56 1.18
C LYS A 1000 -29.09 -6.25 0.65
N MET A 1001 -30.27 -5.94 1.18
CA MET A 1001 -31.54 -6.48 0.69
C MET A 1001 -31.69 -6.19 -0.81
N HIS A 1002 -31.86 -7.25 -1.58
CA HIS A 1002 -31.96 -7.19 -3.03
C HIS A 1002 -32.88 -8.29 -3.53
N GLY A 1003 -33.80 -7.92 -4.42
CA GLY A 1003 -34.75 -8.84 -5.03
C GLY A 1003 -35.05 -8.40 -6.45
N ARG A 1004 -35.19 -9.37 -7.35
CA ARG A 1004 -35.50 -9.14 -8.76
C ARG A 1004 -36.49 -10.20 -9.24
N ALA A 1005 -37.63 -9.74 -9.76
CA ALA A 1005 -38.55 -10.59 -10.50
C ALA A 1005 -38.17 -10.60 -12.00
N ARG A 1006 -38.33 -9.46 -12.67
CA ARG A 1006 -37.88 -9.19 -14.05
C ARG A 1006 -37.20 -7.82 -14.07
N GLY A 1007 -36.40 -7.55 -15.09
CA GLY A 1007 -35.65 -6.30 -15.15
C GLY A 1007 -34.88 -6.14 -16.45
N PRO A 1008 -34.07 -5.07 -16.57
CA PRO A 1008 -33.27 -4.81 -17.76
C PRO A 1008 -32.32 -5.97 -18.04
N ARG A 1009 -32.04 -6.17 -19.32
CA ARG A 1009 -31.12 -7.19 -19.85
C ARG A 1009 -29.92 -6.50 -20.50
N ALA A 1010 -28.77 -7.16 -20.45
CA ALA A 1010 -27.60 -6.71 -21.20
C ALA A 1010 -27.91 -6.75 -22.70
N VAL A 1011 -27.49 -5.72 -23.44
CA VAL A 1011 -27.81 -5.62 -24.88
C VAL A 1011 -27.14 -6.73 -25.68
N LEU A 1012 -25.88 -7.06 -25.36
CA LEU A 1012 -25.11 -8.07 -26.07
C LEU A 1012 -25.63 -9.49 -25.82
N THR A 1013 -25.66 -9.93 -24.55
CA THR A 1013 -25.99 -11.32 -24.19
C THR A 1013 -27.48 -11.54 -23.91
N ARG A 1014 -28.30 -10.49 -23.82
CA ARG A 1014 -29.72 -10.54 -23.40
C ARG A 1014 -29.97 -11.24 -22.06
N GLN A 1015 -28.93 -11.42 -21.26
CA GLN A 1015 -29.01 -11.95 -19.91
C GLN A 1015 -29.37 -10.84 -18.91
N PRO A 1016 -29.85 -11.18 -17.70
CA PRO A 1016 -29.98 -10.24 -16.61
C PRO A 1016 -28.72 -9.37 -16.42
N THR A 1017 -28.92 -8.07 -16.21
CA THR A 1017 -27.82 -7.15 -15.88
C THR A 1017 -27.02 -7.59 -14.65
N GLU A 1018 -25.75 -7.21 -14.59
CA GLU A 1018 -24.90 -7.43 -13.42
C GLU A 1018 -25.02 -6.29 -12.41
N GLY A 1019 -24.99 -6.65 -11.12
CA GLY A 1019 -24.85 -5.71 -10.01
C GLY A 1019 -26.15 -5.10 -9.50
N ARG A 1020 -26.22 -4.90 -8.17
CA ARG A 1020 -27.41 -4.39 -7.46
C ARG A 1020 -27.91 -3.04 -7.98
N SER A 1021 -27.01 -2.09 -8.23
CA SER A 1021 -27.37 -0.74 -8.67
C SER A 1021 -28.01 -0.68 -10.06
N ARG A 1022 -27.93 -1.76 -10.85
CA ARG A 1022 -28.53 -1.90 -12.19
C ARG A 1022 -29.70 -2.87 -12.20
N GLU A 1023 -30.30 -3.09 -11.02
CA GLU A 1023 -31.39 -4.07 -10.82
C GLU A 1023 -30.96 -5.48 -11.28
N GLY A 1024 -29.70 -5.84 -11.05
CA GLY A 1024 -29.11 -7.06 -11.57
C GLY A 1024 -29.68 -8.34 -10.98
N GLY A 1025 -29.56 -9.46 -11.69
CA GLY A 1025 -29.93 -10.78 -11.19
C GLY A 1025 -28.90 -11.35 -10.21
N LEU A 1026 -29.27 -12.40 -9.47
CA LEU A 1026 -28.30 -13.25 -8.78
C LEU A 1026 -27.72 -14.25 -9.79
N ARG A 1027 -26.43 -14.54 -9.67
CA ARG A 1027 -25.74 -15.47 -10.55
C ARG A 1027 -25.85 -16.88 -9.99
N LEU A 1028 -26.33 -17.81 -10.82
CA LEU A 1028 -26.16 -19.25 -10.60
C LEU A 1028 -24.89 -19.67 -11.36
N GLY A 1029 -23.84 -20.00 -10.61
CA GLY A 1029 -22.52 -20.26 -11.15
C GLY A 1029 -22.29 -21.72 -11.50
N GLU A 1030 -21.02 -22.03 -11.78
CA GLU A 1030 -20.57 -23.38 -12.11
C GLU A 1030 -20.73 -24.34 -10.92
N MET A 1031 -20.40 -23.88 -9.70
CA MET A 1031 -20.51 -24.69 -8.49
C MET A 1031 -21.97 -25.03 -8.17
N GLU A 1032 -22.88 -24.06 -8.25
CA GLU A 1032 -24.31 -24.29 -7.98
C GLU A 1032 -24.94 -25.22 -9.03
N ARG A 1033 -24.51 -25.12 -10.29
CA ARG A 1033 -24.91 -26.06 -11.34
C ARG A 1033 -24.51 -27.49 -10.97
N ASP A 1034 -23.26 -27.70 -10.56
CA ASP A 1034 -22.76 -29.04 -10.24
C ASP A 1034 -23.53 -29.65 -9.05
N CYS A 1035 -23.93 -28.83 -8.06
CA CYS A 1035 -24.84 -29.27 -7.01
C CYS A 1035 -26.18 -29.76 -7.56
N LEU A 1036 -26.81 -29.01 -8.47
CA LEU A 1036 -28.09 -29.39 -9.08
C LEU A 1036 -27.99 -30.65 -9.95
N ILE A 1037 -26.86 -30.85 -10.64
CA ILE A 1037 -26.57 -32.08 -11.37
C ILE A 1037 -26.47 -33.26 -10.39
N ALA A 1038 -25.80 -33.10 -9.26
CA ALA A 1038 -25.68 -34.15 -8.24
C ALA A 1038 -27.03 -34.57 -7.65
N TYR A 1039 -27.99 -33.65 -7.52
CA TYR A 1039 -29.37 -33.97 -7.14
C TYR A 1039 -30.18 -34.66 -8.24
N GLY A 1040 -29.69 -34.70 -9.49
CA GLY A 1040 -30.44 -35.22 -10.64
C GLY A 1040 -31.60 -34.32 -11.08
N ALA A 1041 -31.63 -33.05 -10.66
CA ALA A 1041 -32.73 -32.13 -10.93
C ALA A 1041 -32.65 -31.49 -12.33
N SER A 1042 -32.76 -32.31 -13.37
CA SER A 1042 -32.59 -31.93 -14.78
C SER A 1042 -33.52 -30.80 -15.25
N MET A 1043 -34.81 -30.88 -14.91
CA MET A 1043 -35.79 -29.85 -15.29
C MET A 1043 -35.55 -28.52 -14.58
N LEU A 1044 -35.06 -28.54 -13.34
CA LEU A 1044 -34.70 -27.32 -12.61
C LEU A 1044 -33.47 -26.65 -13.23
N LEU A 1045 -32.50 -27.43 -13.73
CA LEU A 1045 -31.36 -26.91 -14.48
C LEU A 1045 -31.81 -26.20 -15.77
N VAL A 1046 -32.68 -26.84 -16.56
CA VAL A 1046 -33.23 -26.23 -17.79
C VAL A 1046 -33.99 -24.95 -17.44
N GLU A 1047 -34.79 -24.96 -16.39
CA GLU A 1047 -35.58 -23.79 -16.00
C GLU A 1047 -34.68 -22.63 -15.53
N ARG A 1048 -33.70 -22.89 -14.66
CA ARG A 1048 -32.81 -21.84 -14.12
C ARG A 1048 -31.83 -21.30 -15.17
N LEU A 1049 -31.21 -22.16 -15.97
CA LEU A 1049 -30.13 -21.78 -16.90
C LEU A 1049 -30.63 -21.31 -18.26
N MET A 1050 -31.83 -21.72 -18.69
CA MET A 1050 -32.38 -21.35 -20.00
C MET A 1050 -33.68 -20.55 -19.86
N ILE A 1051 -34.74 -21.11 -19.27
CA ILE A 1051 -36.08 -20.50 -19.28
C ILE A 1051 -36.10 -19.14 -18.56
N SER A 1052 -35.57 -19.10 -17.34
CA SER A 1052 -35.56 -17.90 -16.48
C SER A 1052 -34.39 -16.95 -16.73
N SER A 1053 -33.50 -17.27 -17.68
CA SER A 1053 -32.32 -16.46 -18.02
C SER A 1053 -32.48 -15.78 -19.38
N ASP A 1054 -32.29 -16.53 -20.46
CA ASP A 1054 -32.11 -16.01 -21.81
C ASP A 1054 -32.73 -16.90 -22.90
N ALA A 1055 -33.82 -17.60 -22.59
CA ALA A 1055 -34.59 -18.36 -23.57
C ALA A 1055 -34.93 -17.53 -24.82
N PHE A 1056 -34.65 -18.11 -25.99
CA PHE A 1056 -34.87 -17.49 -27.27
C PHE A 1056 -35.29 -18.54 -28.30
N ASP A 1057 -36.30 -18.22 -29.11
CA ASP A 1057 -36.75 -19.07 -30.21
C ASP A 1057 -35.97 -18.69 -31.48
N VAL A 1058 -35.32 -19.67 -32.12
CA VAL A 1058 -34.52 -19.51 -33.34
C VAL A 1058 -35.03 -20.40 -34.46
N ASP A 1059 -34.95 -19.90 -35.69
CA ASP A 1059 -35.24 -20.68 -36.88
C ASP A 1059 -33.98 -21.38 -37.36
N VAL A 1060 -34.06 -22.67 -37.65
CA VAL A 1060 -32.96 -23.51 -38.12
C VAL A 1060 -33.38 -24.25 -39.39
N CYS A 1061 -32.53 -24.26 -40.40
CA CYS A 1061 -32.78 -25.01 -41.63
C CYS A 1061 -32.35 -26.48 -41.48
N ASN A 1062 -33.27 -27.42 -41.67
CA ASN A 1062 -33.01 -28.86 -41.61
C ASN A 1062 -32.07 -29.35 -42.73
N GLY A 1063 -31.97 -28.59 -43.84
CA GLY A 1063 -31.09 -28.94 -44.96
C GLY A 1063 -29.62 -28.56 -44.73
N CYS A 1064 -29.34 -27.32 -44.30
CA CYS A 1064 -27.97 -26.82 -44.16
C CYS A 1064 -27.48 -26.69 -42.71
N GLY A 1065 -28.38 -26.82 -41.73
CA GLY A 1065 -28.09 -26.72 -40.30
C GLY A 1065 -27.78 -25.32 -39.80
N LEU A 1066 -28.02 -24.28 -40.62
CA LEU A 1066 -27.74 -22.89 -40.28
C LEU A 1066 -28.98 -22.19 -39.72
N LEU A 1067 -28.73 -21.15 -38.93
CA LEU A 1067 -29.77 -20.27 -38.40
C LEU A 1067 -30.37 -19.42 -39.53
N GLY A 1068 -31.70 -19.36 -39.58
CA GLY A 1068 -32.49 -18.50 -40.46
C GLY A 1068 -33.10 -17.32 -39.70
N TYR A 1069 -33.97 -16.58 -40.39
CA TYR A 1069 -34.78 -15.54 -39.77
C TYR A 1069 -36.18 -15.54 -40.37
N SER A 1070 -37.22 -15.37 -39.54
CA SER A 1070 -38.62 -15.23 -39.99
C SER A 1070 -39.08 -16.38 -40.91
N GLY A 1071 -38.72 -17.63 -40.59
CA GLY A 1071 -39.07 -18.80 -41.39
C GLY A 1071 -38.31 -18.92 -42.72
N TRP A 1072 -37.25 -18.12 -42.93
CA TRP A 1072 -36.47 -18.10 -44.16
C TRP A 1072 -35.00 -18.51 -43.93
N CYS A 1073 -34.50 -19.44 -44.74
CA CYS A 1073 -33.08 -19.79 -44.75
C CYS A 1073 -32.33 -18.97 -45.80
N THR A 1074 -31.45 -18.08 -45.35
CA THR A 1074 -30.65 -17.21 -46.23
C THR A 1074 -29.72 -17.99 -47.16
N ASN A 1075 -29.16 -19.11 -46.68
CA ASN A 1075 -28.19 -19.89 -47.45
C ASN A 1075 -28.85 -20.75 -48.53
N CYS A 1076 -29.97 -21.40 -48.20
CA CYS A 1076 -30.73 -22.22 -49.15
C CYS A 1076 -31.72 -21.40 -49.99
N LYS A 1077 -31.95 -20.13 -49.63
CA LYS A 1077 -32.95 -19.23 -50.22
C LYS A 1077 -34.34 -19.89 -50.32
N SER A 1078 -34.75 -20.58 -49.26
CA SER A 1078 -36.03 -21.27 -49.19
C SER A 1078 -36.59 -21.29 -47.77
N SER A 1079 -37.92 -21.41 -47.65
CA SER A 1079 -38.66 -21.55 -46.39
C SER A 1079 -39.11 -23.00 -46.11
N LYS A 1080 -38.96 -23.91 -47.08
CA LYS A 1080 -39.55 -25.27 -47.05
C LYS A 1080 -39.05 -26.15 -45.90
N SER A 1081 -37.80 -25.96 -45.46
CA SER A 1081 -37.12 -26.84 -44.50
C SER A 1081 -36.71 -26.13 -43.22
N VAL A 1082 -37.39 -25.03 -42.86
CA VAL A 1082 -37.08 -24.27 -41.64
C VAL A 1082 -37.93 -24.78 -40.47
N SER A 1083 -37.32 -24.94 -39.31
CA SER A 1083 -37.97 -25.35 -38.06
C SER A 1083 -37.54 -24.43 -36.92
N SER A 1084 -38.49 -24.07 -36.05
CA SER A 1084 -38.21 -23.21 -34.89
C SER A 1084 -37.86 -24.07 -33.67
N ILE A 1085 -36.73 -23.81 -33.03
CA ILE A 1085 -36.28 -24.46 -31.80
C ILE A 1085 -36.07 -23.41 -30.71
N ARG A 1086 -36.24 -23.82 -29.46
CA ARG A 1086 -35.90 -22.97 -28.31
C ARG A 1086 -34.48 -23.28 -27.85
N ILE A 1087 -33.65 -22.25 -27.72
CA ILE A 1087 -32.24 -22.35 -27.31
C ILE A 1087 -31.86 -21.18 -26.38
N PRO A 1088 -30.84 -21.31 -25.52
CA PRO A 1088 -30.28 -20.15 -24.83
C PRO A 1088 -29.74 -19.12 -25.82
N TYR A 1089 -30.03 -17.85 -25.63
CA TYR A 1089 -29.54 -16.77 -26.49
C TYR A 1089 -28.01 -16.71 -26.52
N ALA A 1090 -27.34 -16.98 -25.40
CA ALA A 1090 -25.87 -17.07 -25.36
C ALA A 1090 -25.32 -18.13 -26.33
N CYS A 1091 -26.02 -19.25 -26.52
CA CYS A 1091 -25.63 -20.28 -27.49
C CYS A 1091 -25.83 -19.81 -28.94
N LYS A 1092 -26.95 -19.12 -29.23
CA LYS A 1092 -27.16 -18.47 -30.53
C LYS A 1092 -26.04 -17.47 -30.84
N LEU A 1093 -25.67 -16.63 -29.87
CA LEU A 1093 -24.59 -15.66 -30.01
C LEU A 1093 -23.26 -16.36 -30.30
N LEU A 1094 -22.94 -17.41 -29.55
CA LEU A 1094 -21.75 -18.23 -29.77
C LEU A 1094 -21.70 -18.78 -31.20
N PHE A 1095 -22.82 -19.28 -31.74
CA PHE A 1095 -22.84 -19.77 -33.12
C PHE A 1095 -22.55 -18.67 -34.15
N GLN A 1096 -23.02 -17.44 -33.92
CA GLN A 1096 -22.72 -16.29 -34.79
C GLN A 1096 -21.24 -15.88 -34.69
N GLU A 1097 -20.67 -15.88 -33.50
CA GLU A 1097 -19.25 -15.62 -33.28
C GLU A 1097 -18.37 -16.69 -33.96
N LEU A 1098 -18.71 -17.97 -33.81
CA LEU A 1098 -18.02 -19.08 -34.47
C LEU A 1098 -18.09 -18.95 -36.00
N GLN A 1099 -19.27 -18.63 -36.55
CA GLN A 1099 -19.42 -18.41 -38.00
C GLN A 1099 -18.56 -17.24 -38.49
N ALA A 1100 -18.45 -16.15 -37.72
CA ALA A 1100 -17.56 -15.03 -38.05
C ALA A 1100 -16.07 -15.43 -38.00
N MET A 1101 -15.71 -16.41 -37.17
CA MET A 1101 -14.39 -17.05 -37.13
C MET A 1101 -14.21 -18.15 -38.19
N ASN A 1102 -15.17 -18.31 -39.11
CA ASN A 1102 -15.21 -19.34 -40.15
C ASN A 1102 -15.30 -20.79 -39.63
N ILE A 1103 -15.77 -20.97 -38.39
CA ILE A 1103 -16.14 -22.28 -37.83
C ILE A 1103 -17.67 -22.37 -37.93
N VAL A 1104 -18.18 -23.30 -38.75
CA VAL A 1104 -19.62 -23.36 -39.05
C VAL A 1104 -20.29 -24.45 -38.20
N PRO A 1105 -20.99 -24.09 -37.10
CA PRO A 1105 -21.76 -25.04 -36.31
C PRO A 1105 -23.06 -25.40 -37.05
N ARG A 1106 -23.07 -26.54 -37.76
CA ARG A 1106 -24.26 -27.05 -38.44
C ARG A 1106 -25.08 -27.90 -37.47
N LEU A 1107 -26.32 -27.48 -37.22
CA LEU A 1107 -27.26 -28.23 -36.40
C LEU A 1107 -27.94 -29.33 -37.20
N LYS A 1108 -28.12 -30.50 -36.59
CA LYS A 1108 -28.98 -31.57 -37.09
C LYS A 1108 -30.14 -31.73 -36.13
N LEU A 1109 -31.36 -31.68 -36.65
CA LEU A 1109 -32.59 -31.75 -35.86
C LEU A 1109 -33.28 -33.10 -36.10
N GLU A 1110 -33.77 -33.71 -35.03
CA GLU A 1110 -34.60 -34.91 -35.02
C GLU A 1110 -35.90 -34.59 -34.27
N LYS A 1111 -36.98 -35.33 -34.54
CA LYS A 1111 -38.27 -35.06 -33.89
C LYS A 1111 -38.20 -35.48 -32.42
N TYR A 1112 -38.76 -34.66 -31.55
CA TYR A 1112 -38.83 -34.96 -30.11
C TYR A 1112 -39.67 -36.20 -29.76
N CYS A 1113 -40.47 -36.72 -30.70
CA CYS A 1113 -41.28 -37.93 -30.52
C CYS A 1113 -40.57 -39.24 -30.92
N ASP A 1114 -39.45 -39.15 -31.65
CA ASP A 1114 -38.79 -40.32 -32.25
C ASP A 1114 -37.66 -40.89 -31.36
N GLY A 1115 -37.57 -40.47 -30.10
CA GLY A 1115 -36.50 -40.83 -29.15
C GLY A 1115 -36.99 -41.28 -27.79
#